data_AF-A0AA95KCA8-F1
#
_entry.id   AF-A0AA95KCA8-F1
#
_cell.length_a   1.000
_cell.length_b   1.000
_cell.length_c   1.000
_cell.angle_alpha   90.00
_cell.angle_beta   90.00
_cell.angle_gamma   90.00
#
_symmetry.space_group_name_H-M   'P 1'
#
loop_
_entity.id
_entity.type
_entity.pdbx_description
1 polymer ?
#
loop_
_entity_poly.entity_id
_entity_poly.type
_entity_poly.pdbx_seq_one_letter_code
_entity_poly.pdbx_strand_id
1 'polypeptide(L)'
;MPGSVGNSITGIIGAGLMIAGVIATGGLGLGLIAAGLAVQTAGSLLFQQKPPDPARDQAERKQILRSASASEVVIMGKTVCSGLLFFAETKKVKIPVIGGINYILYMAIALAGHKISRVGRIWFNDDLIDSFGKAAEYELHNDRKDADPYLLREAPSWKKDMIGRGLAWLRFTLYHDDEKYPQGIPNIKVEIWGKEIFDPRTHKTTWSNNGALVILDYYRSYLKVPDTDIDFSAFKVAADLCDESTKTADGTEPRYTLNGAYDLSESPASVLDNMHKCIAAEPTYIAGKHGILMQAYNGPATLRIESNQIIDTVNITPELSLREATNVIYGTFIDAEQQYIKTDFPPVIVQEWVDEDGLEIKENIDYRFVTSPYQAQRLANLYLRKKRAGRRVQLTMNLDGYAYRPGDVVLLNLPSLGIKDAEFRIAEWKFHPQEGVEILLEEDGAYIYEDIIGKPSKAPPFTELPTGGVAPPINLAFVPTTIGDVVQGYLSWENTAADVRYNTVNVIENGQVIQTIQVPGERVDIAGLPRGTYRAEVRSVDAAGAISQPTILDFRIEAPPSPVSVSVTPGMSSLTVVPTIADSAAYGSNFEFWFSDKKLKDKSENEVITNAKKIGQGQRWTQENLKVGHEYFFYIRTINSYGKSAFVEASGFPNSVASDIIDEIDKKINDTEAIKQLKKGIDSSTEAILENAKGLNGNTQYFMRQNGKMKAAIVRVDNYVVTETKALAESIHQVRATADKSWAAAQNSLQAKYDMKKGEASATLTNLVKIVYDGVSYDAGMVIGAELKNEKVTSMMGFNAQQFAFYNPSNGKMDLFMYLQDGQVFINEAFINEAWLNSIVVIDKIQSQNYLPEKSGFILDAKNNRFEMNSNSKDSRFTFDGTGLRLYDEKGQVRIEIALE
;
A
#
# COMPACT_ATOMS: atom_id res chain seq x y z
N MET A 1 -27.40 -49.21 13.52
CA MET A 1 -28.82 -48.88 13.27
C MET A 1 -29.64 -49.31 14.48
N PRO A 2 -30.58 -48.51 14.99
CA PRO A 2 -30.40 -47.11 15.40
C PRO A 2 -31.03 -46.80 16.79
N GLY A 3 -30.63 -45.67 17.40
CA GLY A 3 -31.23 -45.07 18.60
C GLY A 3 -30.29 -44.07 19.27
N SER A 4 -30.29 -42.82 18.79
CA SER A 4 -29.25 -41.80 18.98
C SER A 4 -29.16 -41.24 20.42
N VAL A 5 -28.01 -41.44 21.05
CA VAL A 5 -27.50 -40.65 22.17
C VAL A 5 -25.99 -40.49 21.97
N GLY A 6 -25.51 -39.26 22.13
CA GLY A 6 -24.08 -38.94 22.20
C GLY A 6 -23.47 -38.53 20.87
N ASN A 7 -23.34 -37.21 20.66
CA ASN A 7 -22.15 -36.67 20.02
C ASN A 7 -21.77 -35.35 20.70
N SER A 8 -20.54 -35.38 21.16
CA SER A 8 -19.74 -34.40 21.87
C SER A 8 -19.64 -33.05 21.17
N ILE A 9 -19.68 -32.00 22.00
CA ILE A 9 -18.76 -30.85 22.05
C ILE A 9 -17.83 -30.77 20.83
N THR A 10 -18.24 -29.98 19.84
CA THR A 10 -17.38 -29.22 18.91
C THR A 10 -18.29 -28.28 18.12
N GLY A 11 -18.41 -27.04 18.59
CA GLY A 11 -18.97 -25.89 17.89
C GLY A 11 -18.11 -24.71 18.30
N ILE A 12 -16.99 -24.57 17.61
CA ILE A 12 -15.73 -24.00 18.06
C ILE A 12 -15.47 -22.69 17.31
N ILE A 13 -15.12 -21.66 18.10
CA ILE A 13 -14.15 -20.60 17.85
C ILE A 13 -14.56 -19.49 16.87
N GLY A 14 -14.22 -18.26 17.25
CA GLY A 14 -14.56 -17.03 16.56
C GLY A 14 -14.17 -17.00 15.09
N ALA A 15 -14.52 -15.93 14.41
CA ALA A 15 -13.78 -15.62 13.19
C ALA A 15 -12.31 -15.35 13.62
N GLY A 16 -11.31 -16.19 13.35
CA GLY A 16 -11.26 -17.24 12.34
C GLY A 16 -11.20 -18.69 12.82
N LEU A 17 -11.74 -19.56 11.96
CA LEU A 17 -11.04 -20.76 11.51
C LEU A 17 -11.50 -21.19 10.11
N MET A 18 -10.50 -21.29 9.25
CA MET A 18 -10.39 -22.08 8.02
C MET A 18 -11.34 -23.27 7.85
N ILE A 19 -11.93 -23.39 6.66
CA ILE A 19 -12.29 -24.67 6.04
C ILE A 19 -11.39 -24.84 4.81
N ALA A 20 -10.40 -25.73 4.90
CA ALA A 20 -9.65 -26.24 3.75
C ALA A 20 -10.21 -27.61 3.36
N GLY A 21 -10.66 -27.77 2.11
CA GLY A 21 -11.23 -29.01 1.58
C GLY A 21 -11.58 -29.00 0.08
N VAL A 22 -10.59 -28.68 -0.77
CA VAL A 22 -10.26 -29.25 -2.11
C VAL A 22 -11.37 -29.50 -3.18
N ILE A 23 -11.26 -28.70 -4.26
CA ILE A 23 -11.51 -28.89 -5.72
C ILE A 23 -12.94 -29.16 -6.25
N ALA A 24 -13.47 -28.16 -7.01
CA ALA A 24 -13.95 -28.33 -8.40
C ALA A 24 -14.16 -26.97 -9.11
N THR A 25 -13.23 -26.63 -10.01
CA THR A 25 -13.40 -25.95 -11.32
C THR A 25 -14.53 -24.93 -11.57
N GLY A 26 -14.15 -23.74 -12.04
CA GLY A 26 -14.94 -22.96 -13.00
C GLY A 26 -14.96 -21.46 -12.72
N GLY A 27 -14.19 -20.69 -13.51
CA GLY A 27 -14.16 -19.23 -13.40
C GLY A 27 -15.40 -18.54 -13.96
N LEU A 28 -15.58 -17.28 -13.54
CA LEU A 28 -15.91 -16.12 -14.37
C LEU A 28 -16.17 -14.93 -13.45
N GLY A 29 -15.41 -13.85 -13.64
CA GLY A 29 -15.66 -12.59 -12.97
C GLY A 29 -16.96 -11.97 -13.45
N LEU A 30 -17.72 -11.40 -12.50
CA LEU A 30 -18.64 -10.31 -12.74
C LEU A 30 -18.51 -9.36 -11.56
N GLY A 31 -17.83 -8.23 -11.78
CA GLY A 31 -17.88 -7.10 -10.88
C GLY A 31 -19.31 -6.57 -10.82
N LEU A 32 -19.86 -6.54 -9.60
CA LEU A 32 -21.04 -5.75 -9.27
C LEU A 32 -20.67 -4.87 -8.08
N ILE A 33 -20.60 -3.57 -8.38
CA ILE A 33 -20.61 -2.49 -7.42
C ILE A 33 -21.87 -2.64 -6.55
N ALA A 34 -21.65 -2.86 -5.26
CA ALA A 34 -22.62 -2.59 -4.21
C ALA A 34 -21.89 -1.84 -3.08
N ALA A 35 -21.62 -0.56 -3.34
CA ALA A 35 -21.55 0.44 -2.27
C ALA A 35 -22.95 0.50 -1.64
N GLY A 36 -23.14 -0.24 -0.57
CA GLY A 36 -24.38 -0.32 0.19
C GLY A 36 -24.06 -0.45 1.65
N LEU A 37 -24.65 0.43 2.45
CA LEU A 37 -24.76 0.33 3.90
C LEU A 37 -24.83 -1.12 4.39
N ALA A 38 -23.94 -1.47 5.32
CA ALA A 38 -24.16 -2.59 6.23
C ALA A 38 -23.74 -2.19 7.65
N VAL A 39 -24.19 -1.01 8.10
CA VAL A 39 -24.74 -0.91 9.46
C VAL A 39 -26.18 -1.43 9.38
N GLN A 40 -26.41 -2.54 10.09
CA GLN A 40 -27.67 -3.26 10.32
C GLN A 40 -28.17 -4.31 9.30
N THR A 41 -28.34 -5.53 9.84
CA THR A 41 -29.17 -6.68 9.40
C THR A 41 -28.62 -7.67 8.37
N ALA A 42 -27.85 -8.66 8.84
CA ALA A 42 -27.75 -9.99 8.22
C ALA A 42 -27.63 -11.10 9.30
N GLY A 43 -28.59 -11.12 10.22
CA GLY A 43 -28.92 -12.27 11.09
C GLY A 43 -30.36 -12.75 10.90
N SER A 44 -31.05 -12.28 9.85
CA SER A 44 -32.35 -12.79 9.43
C SER A 44 -32.20 -13.39 8.04
N LEU A 45 -32.69 -14.62 7.87
CA LEU A 45 -32.67 -15.46 6.66
C LEU A 45 -31.57 -16.54 6.62
N LEU A 46 -31.53 -17.41 7.65
CA LEU A 46 -31.64 -18.88 7.47
C LEU A 46 -31.69 -19.68 8.78
N PHE A 47 -31.82 -19.00 9.92
CA PHE A 47 -32.64 -19.47 11.04
C PHE A 47 -33.44 -18.24 11.48
N GLN A 48 -34.76 -18.33 11.62
CA GLN A 48 -35.45 -17.29 12.37
C GLN A 48 -34.87 -17.35 13.79
N GLN A 49 -33.88 -16.50 14.08
CA GLN A 49 -33.55 -16.14 15.44
C GLN A 49 -34.88 -15.69 16.03
N LYS A 50 -35.36 -16.43 17.03
CA LYS A 50 -36.46 -15.96 17.85
C LYS A 50 -36.07 -14.53 18.26
N PRO A 51 -36.90 -13.51 17.99
CA PRO A 51 -36.58 -12.16 18.44
C PRO A 51 -36.24 -12.25 19.94
N PRO A 52 -35.17 -11.58 20.41
CA PRO A 52 -34.83 -11.62 21.82
C PRO A 52 -36.08 -11.25 22.60
N ASP A 53 -36.51 -12.13 23.51
CA ASP A 53 -37.67 -11.84 24.35
C ASP A 53 -37.36 -10.49 25.04
N PRO A 54 -38.25 -9.49 24.93
CA PRO A 54 -37.96 -8.15 25.41
C PRO A 54 -37.66 -8.22 26.91
N ALA A 55 -36.58 -7.53 27.31
CA ALA A 55 -36.23 -7.44 28.71
C ALA A 55 -37.39 -6.79 29.48
N ARG A 56 -37.73 -7.37 30.63
CA ARG A 56 -38.77 -6.81 31.49
C ARG A 56 -38.35 -5.40 31.94
N ASP A 57 -39.25 -4.43 31.75
CA ASP A 57 -38.97 -3.02 32.06
C ASP A 57 -38.81 -2.81 33.57
N GLN A 58 -38.06 -1.77 33.95
CA GLN A 58 -37.80 -1.46 35.35
C GLN A 58 -39.09 -1.12 36.13
N ALA A 59 -40.11 -0.54 35.50
CA ALA A 59 -41.40 -0.30 36.13
C ALA A 59 -42.12 -1.62 36.46
N GLU A 60 -42.10 -2.58 35.54
CA GLU A 60 -42.68 -3.92 35.73
C GLU A 60 -41.92 -4.72 36.79
N ARG A 61 -40.58 -4.58 36.86
CA ARG A 61 -39.75 -5.20 37.90
C ARG A 61 -40.09 -4.72 39.30
N LYS A 62 -40.70 -3.53 39.46
CA LYS A 62 -41.14 -2.98 40.75
C LYS A 62 -42.57 -3.38 41.13
N GLN A 63 -43.23 -4.21 40.33
CA GLN A 63 -44.56 -4.74 40.62
C GLN A 63 -44.49 -6.21 41.03
N ILE A 64 -45.32 -6.59 42.01
CA ILE A 64 -45.47 -8.00 42.40
C ILE A 64 -45.95 -8.80 41.20
N LEU A 65 -45.16 -9.80 40.81
CA LEU A 65 -45.54 -10.71 39.75
C LEU A 65 -46.46 -11.79 40.31
N ARG A 66 -47.64 -11.98 39.70
CA ARG A 66 -48.60 -13.03 40.05
C ARG A 66 -48.72 -13.99 38.88
N SER A 67 -47.91 -15.05 38.89
CA SER A 67 -47.93 -16.08 37.86
C SER A 67 -47.71 -17.46 38.46
N ALA A 68 -48.33 -18.48 37.84
CA ALA A 68 -48.08 -19.88 38.21
C ALA A 68 -46.70 -20.37 37.76
N SER A 69 -46.09 -19.69 36.79
CA SER A 69 -44.73 -19.94 36.31
C SER A 69 -44.09 -18.60 35.94
N ALA A 70 -42.90 -18.34 36.45
CA ALA A 70 -42.13 -17.14 36.13
C ALA A 70 -40.67 -17.49 35.95
N SER A 71 -40.00 -16.67 35.14
CA SER A 71 -38.56 -16.76 34.94
C SER A 71 -37.82 -16.44 36.24
N GLU A 72 -36.72 -17.14 36.46
CA GLU A 72 -35.85 -16.88 37.60
C GLU A 72 -35.14 -15.55 37.41
N VAL A 73 -35.16 -14.70 38.44
CA VAL A 73 -34.58 -13.36 38.41
C VAL A 73 -33.20 -13.40 39.06
N VAL A 74 -32.21 -12.84 38.38
CA VAL A 74 -30.87 -12.62 38.92
C VAL A 74 -30.70 -11.14 39.22
N ILE A 75 -30.22 -10.84 40.42
CA ILE A 75 -29.98 -9.49 40.91
C ILE A 75 -28.48 -9.28 41.11
N MET A 76 -27.92 -8.31 40.39
CA MET A 76 -26.52 -7.92 40.43
C MET A 76 -26.35 -6.51 40.98
N GLY A 77 -25.25 -6.27 41.70
CA GLY A 77 -25.00 -4.99 42.35
C GLY A 77 -26.11 -4.62 43.34
N LYS A 78 -26.68 -3.42 43.20
CA LYS A 78 -27.75 -2.90 44.06
C LYS A 78 -28.93 -2.39 43.22
N THR A 79 -30.15 -2.85 43.49
CA THR A 79 -31.35 -2.36 42.78
C THR A 79 -32.59 -2.36 43.66
N VAL A 80 -33.69 -1.77 43.18
CA VAL A 80 -35.01 -1.93 43.75
C VAL A 80 -35.87 -2.75 42.80
N CYS A 81 -36.40 -3.86 43.29
CA CYS A 81 -37.38 -4.67 42.56
C CYS A 81 -38.41 -5.28 43.52
N SER A 82 -39.45 -5.84 42.93
CA SER A 82 -40.38 -6.76 43.56
C SER A 82 -40.02 -8.18 43.16
N GLY A 83 -40.90 -9.12 43.48
CA GLY A 83 -40.68 -10.54 43.22
C GLY A 83 -41.94 -11.28 42.80
N LEU A 84 -41.78 -12.58 42.61
CA LEU A 84 -42.88 -13.49 42.34
C LEU A 84 -43.62 -13.81 43.64
N LEU A 85 -44.92 -13.50 43.71
CA LEU A 85 -45.79 -14.00 44.76
C LEU A 85 -46.09 -15.48 44.50
N PHE A 86 -45.38 -16.37 45.20
CA PHE A 86 -45.54 -17.81 45.00
C PHE A 86 -46.38 -18.49 46.09
N PHE A 87 -46.70 -17.79 47.18
CA PHE A 87 -47.64 -18.26 48.21
C PHE A 87 -48.37 -17.09 48.86
N ALA A 88 -49.68 -17.26 49.07
CA ALA A 88 -50.49 -16.36 49.88
C ALA A 88 -51.62 -17.14 50.56
N GLU A 89 -51.81 -16.94 51.86
CA GLU A 89 -52.90 -17.56 52.61
C GLU A 89 -53.44 -16.58 53.66
N THR A 90 -54.76 -16.57 53.84
CA THR A 90 -55.39 -15.77 54.90
C THR A 90 -55.85 -16.66 56.05
N LYS A 91 -55.60 -16.21 57.27
CA LYS A 91 -56.10 -16.83 58.50
C LYS A 91 -57.09 -15.90 59.18
N LYS A 92 -58.29 -16.42 59.46
CA LYS A 92 -59.31 -15.72 60.24
C LYS A 92 -58.91 -15.71 61.71
N VAL A 93 -58.91 -14.52 62.32
CA VAL A 93 -58.65 -14.31 63.75
C VAL A 93 -59.86 -13.63 64.37
N LYS A 94 -60.38 -14.18 65.47
CA LYS A 94 -61.48 -13.55 66.20
C LYS A 94 -60.92 -12.43 67.08
N ILE A 95 -61.49 -11.23 66.97
CA ILE A 95 -61.18 -10.14 67.89
C ILE A 95 -61.89 -10.44 69.23
N PRO A 96 -61.19 -10.45 70.38
CA PRO A 96 -61.79 -10.88 71.64
C PRO A 96 -62.90 -9.97 72.21
N VAL A 97 -63.09 -8.75 71.69
CA VAL A 97 -63.93 -7.71 72.37
C VAL A 97 -65.06 -7.16 71.49
N ILE A 98 -65.00 -7.33 70.18
CA ILE A 98 -66.04 -6.92 69.24
C ILE A 98 -66.17 -8.09 68.27
N GLY A 99 -67.38 -8.60 68.01
CA GLY A 99 -67.64 -9.76 67.14
C GLY A 99 -67.23 -9.61 65.66
N GLY A 100 -66.30 -8.70 65.34
CA GLY A 100 -65.65 -8.57 64.04
C GLY A 100 -64.65 -9.71 63.80
N ILE A 101 -64.67 -10.22 62.57
CA ILE A 101 -63.65 -11.16 62.07
C ILE A 101 -62.49 -10.29 61.58
N ASN A 102 -61.28 -10.51 62.10
CA ASN A 102 -60.06 -9.93 61.54
C ASN A 102 -59.32 -10.97 60.70
N TYR A 103 -58.46 -10.52 59.79
CA TYR A 103 -57.69 -11.39 58.91
C TYR A 103 -56.19 -11.12 59.06
N ILE A 104 -55.40 -12.19 59.09
CA ILE A 104 -53.95 -12.12 58.89
C ILE A 104 -53.65 -12.70 57.52
N LEU A 105 -52.89 -11.98 56.71
CA LEU A 105 -52.43 -12.42 55.40
C LEU A 105 -50.95 -12.79 55.49
N TYR A 106 -50.64 -14.04 55.18
CA TYR A 106 -49.28 -14.52 55.01
C TYR A 106 -48.94 -14.53 53.52
N MET A 107 -47.81 -13.93 53.14
CA MET A 107 -47.33 -13.88 51.77
C MET A 107 -45.87 -14.32 51.69
N ALA A 108 -45.50 -15.03 50.63
CA ALA A 108 -44.12 -15.33 50.30
C ALA A 108 -43.79 -14.80 48.90
N ILE A 109 -42.79 -13.91 48.84
CA ILE A 109 -42.35 -13.26 47.61
C ILE A 109 -40.91 -13.68 47.31
N ALA A 110 -40.69 -14.36 46.18
CA ALA A 110 -39.36 -14.73 45.70
C ALA A 110 -38.71 -13.53 45.00
N LEU A 111 -37.60 -13.04 45.58
CA LEU A 111 -36.87 -11.88 45.09
C LEU A 111 -35.85 -12.28 44.01
N ALA A 112 -35.07 -13.33 44.27
CA ALA A 112 -33.99 -13.76 43.38
C ALA A 112 -33.81 -15.28 43.40
N GLY A 113 -33.31 -15.80 42.27
CA GLY A 113 -32.93 -17.20 42.06
C GLY A 113 -31.63 -17.65 42.73
N HIS A 114 -31.02 -16.77 43.51
CA HIS A 114 -29.75 -17.00 44.16
C HIS A 114 -29.74 -16.34 45.53
N LYS A 115 -28.74 -16.69 46.34
CA LYS A 115 -28.47 -16.01 47.60
C LYS A 115 -28.16 -14.52 47.34
N ILE A 116 -28.80 -13.63 48.08
CA ILE A 116 -28.52 -12.19 48.08
C ILE A 116 -27.64 -11.81 49.26
N SER A 117 -26.96 -10.67 49.21
CA SER A 117 -26.14 -10.22 50.34
C SER A 117 -27.01 -9.69 51.48
N ARG A 118 -27.96 -8.78 51.18
CA ARG A 118 -28.92 -8.22 52.15
C ARG A 118 -30.08 -7.50 51.49
N VAL A 119 -31.15 -7.27 52.25
CA VAL A 119 -32.23 -6.33 51.92
C VAL A 119 -32.03 -5.02 52.69
N GLY A 120 -32.50 -3.91 52.12
CA GLY A 120 -32.56 -2.61 52.76
C GLY A 120 -33.99 -2.16 52.95
N ARG A 121 -34.33 -0.98 52.41
CA ARG A 121 -35.65 -0.39 52.53
C ARG A 121 -36.70 -1.23 51.81
N ILE A 122 -37.88 -1.38 52.44
CA ILE A 122 -39.06 -2.04 51.88
C ILE A 122 -40.18 -1.01 51.83
N TRP A 123 -40.81 -0.86 50.67
CA TRP A 123 -41.94 0.02 50.46
C TRP A 123 -43.20 -0.77 50.17
N PHE A 124 -44.30 -0.36 50.79
CA PHE A 124 -45.66 -0.77 50.50
C PHE A 124 -46.33 0.39 49.78
N ASN A 125 -46.53 0.23 48.47
CA ASN A 125 -46.81 1.33 47.54
C ASN A 125 -45.70 2.39 47.67
N ASP A 126 -45.98 3.54 48.27
CA ASP A 126 -45.00 4.63 48.41
C ASP A 126 -44.51 4.83 49.85
N ASP A 127 -45.13 4.15 50.82
CA ASP A 127 -44.78 4.24 52.23
C ASP A 127 -43.76 3.17 52.64
N LEU A 128 -42.80 3.53 53.49
CA LEU A 128 -41.86 2.57 54.08
C LEU A 128 -42.59 1.63 55.05
N ILE A 129 -42.19 0.35 55.08
CA ILE A 129 -42.76 -0.65 55.98
C ILE A 129 -42.71 -0.23 57.46
N ASP A 130 -41.71 0.56 57.86
CA ASP A 130 -41.56 1.05 59.23
C ASP A 130 -42.74 1.94 59.67
N SER A 131 -43.44 2.59 58.72
CA SER A 131 -44.62 3.41 59.01
C SER A 131 -45.87 2.57 59.35
N PHE A 132 -45.84 1.26 59.08
CA PHE A 132 -46.94 0.32 59.36
C PHE A 132 -46.87 -0.25 60.78
N GLY A 133 -45.75 -0.12 61.49
CA GLY A 133 -45.60 -0.59 62.86
C GLY A 133 -45.95 -2.07 63.00
N LYS A 134 -46.91 -2.40 63.87
CA LYS A 134 -47.37 -3.79 64.09
C LYS A 134 -48.31 -4.32 63.01
N ALA A 135 -48.72 -3.50 62.05
CA ALA A 135 -49.61 -3.93 60.97
C ALA A 135 -48.88 -4.80 59.91
N ALA A 136 -47.54 -4.74 59.86
CA ALA A 136 -46.73 -5.51 58.93
C ALA A 136 -45.46 -6.07 59.59
N GLU A 137 -45.15 -7.34 59.34
CA GLU A 137 -43.88 -7.96 59.71
C GLU A 137 -43.26 -8.64 58.48
N TYR A 138 -41.93 -8.71 58.42
CA TYR A 138 -41.21 -9.43 57.38
C TYR A 138 -40.03 -10.25 57.90
N GLU A 139 -39.67 -11.30 57.17
CA GLU A 139 -38.46 -12.09 57.42
C GLU A 139 -37.79 -12.46 56.10
N LEU A 140 -36.47 -12.21 56.00
CA LEU A 140 -35.67 -12.63 54.85
C LEU A 140 -35.26 -14.09 54.99
N HIS A 141 -35.53 -14.85 53.95
CA HIS A 141 -35.10 -16.22 53.78
C HIS A 141 -34.14 -16.29 52.60
N ASN A 142 -32.91 -16.73 52.87
CA ASN A 142 -31.80 -16.63 51.93
C ASN A 142 -31.13 -18.00 51.79
N ASP A 143 -31.59 -18.81 50.83
CA ASP A 143 -31.20 -20.21 50.63
C ASP A 143 -31.44 -21.09 51.87
N ARG A 144 -32.68 -21.09 52.37
CA ARG A 144 -33.07 -21.98 53.48
C ARG A 144 -32.90 -23.46 53.11
N LYS A 145 -32.50 -24.27 54.09
CA LYS A 145 -32.39 -25.73 53.96
C LYS A 145 -33.63 -26.48 54.46
N ASP A 146 -34.38 -25.86 55.36
CA ASP A 146 -35.61 -26.36 55.94
C ASP A 146 -36.77 -25.40 55.69
N ALA A 147 -38.00 -25.93 55.65
CA ALA A 147 -39.21 -25.15 55.49
C ALA A 147 -39.36 -24.12 56.62
N ASP A 148 -39.98 -22.98 56.32
CA ASP A 148 -40.16 -21.92 57.31
C ASP A 148 -41.03 -22.41 58.50
N PRO A 149 -40.47 -22.48 59.73
CA PRO A 149 -41.21 -22.95 60.89
C PRO A 149 -42.39 -22.03 61.26
N TYR A 150 -42.34 -20.74 60.91
CA TYR A 150 -43.45 -19.82 61.16
C TYR A 150 -44.64 -20.14 60.26
N LEU A 151 -44.43 -20.22 58.94
CA LEU A 151 -45.49 -20.58 58.00
C LEU A 151 -46.03 -22.00 58.24
N LEU A 152 -45.18 -22.98 58.58
CA LEU A 152 -45.64 -24.34 58.94
C LEU A 152 -46.62 -24.36 60.13
N ARG A 153 -46.46 -23.42 61.08
CA ARG A 153 -47.33 -23.31 62.25
C ARG A 153 -48.59 -22.50 61.96
N GLU A 154 -48.44 -21.40 61.24
CA GLU A 154 -49.49 -20.39 61.10
C GLU A 154 -50.33 -20.51 59.83
N ALA A 155 -49.81 -21.13 58.77
CA ALA A 155 -50.44 -21.26 57.45
C ALA A 155 -50.66 -22.75 57.10
N PRO A 156 -51.89 -23.28 57.27
CA PRO A 156 -52.21 -24.70 57.03
C PRO A 156 -51.83 -25.25 55.65
N SER A 157 -51.80 -24.40 54.62
CA SER A 157 -51.50 -24.82 53.25
C SER A 157 -50.00 -24.91 52.97
N TRP A 158 -49.14 -24.40 53.86
CA TRP A 158 -47.68 -24.50 53.75
C TRP A 158 -47.17 -25.86 54.20
N LYS A 159 -46.42 -26.56 53.35
CA LYS A 159 -45.97 -27.94 53.58
C LYS A 159 -44.47 -28.02 53.87
N LYS A 160 -44.02 -29.14 54.45
CA LYS A 160 -42.60 -29.35 54.83
C LYS A 160 -41.63 -29.40 53.63
N ASP A 161 -42.14 -29.63 52.43
CA ASP A 161 -41.40 -29.61 51.17
C ASP A 161 -41.35 -28.21 50.51
N MET A 162 -42.13 -27.25 50.99
CA MET A 162 -42.09 -25.84 50.57
C MET A 162 -40.94 -25.10 51.28
N ILE A 163 -39.73 -25.22 50.73
CA ILE A 163 -38.50 -24.71 51.37
C ILE A 163 -37.98 -23.43 50.68
N GLY A 164 -38.07 -23.37 49.34
CA GLY A 164 -37.41 -22.32 48.54
C GLY A 164 -35.88 -22.47 48.50
N ARG A 165 -35.38 -23.70 48.28
CA ARG A 165 -33.93 -23.99 48.18
C ARG A 165 -33.30 -23.19 47.04
N GLY A 166 -32.13 -22.58 47.29
CA GLY A 166 -31.43 -21.75 46.31
C GLY A 166 -32.03 -20.36 46.11
N LEU A 167 -33.22 -20.07 46.64
CA LEU A 167 -33.91 -18.79 46.44
C LEU A 167 -33.65 -17.82 47.59
N ALA A 168 -33.64 -16.53 47.26
CA ALA A 168 -33.85 -15.45 48.20
C ALA A 168 -35.32 -15.01 48.15
N TRP A 169 -36.03 -15.11 49.27
CA TRP A 169 -37.45 -14.76 49.35
C TRP A 169 -37.81 -14.11 50.69
N LEU A 170 -38.83 -13.26 50.68
CA LEU A 170 -39.35 -12.59 51.86
C LEU A 170 -40.69 -13.20 52.25
N ARG A 171 -40.82 -13.58 53.53
CA ARG A 171 -42.12 -13.77 54.17
C ARG A 171 -42.63 -12.41 54.62
N PHE A 172 -43.88 -12.10 54.28
CA PHE A 172 -44.63 -10.98 54.87
C PHE A 172 -45.81 -11.51 55.67
N THR A 173 -46.05 -10.93 56.84
CA THR A 173 -47.24 -11.15 57.66
C THR A 173 -47.94 -9.82 57.82
N LEU A 174 -49.13 -9.68 57.22
CA LEU A 174 -49.91 -8.45 57.21
C LEU A 174 -51.14 -8.64 58.10
N TYR A 175 -51.32 -7.76 59.07
CA TYR A 175 -52.47 -7.73 59.96
C TYR A 175 -53.48 -6.74 59.41
N HIS A 176 -54.74 -7.16 59.25
CA HIS A 176 -55.76 -6.28 58.67
C HIS A 176 -56.00 -5.03 59.52
N ASP A 177 -55.92 -3.89 58.83
CA ASP A 177 -55.99 -2.52 59.34
C ASP A 177 -56.50 -1.63 58.20
N ASP A 178 -57.70 -1.06 58.36
CA ASP A 178 -58.38 -0.29 57.31
C ASP A 178 -57.71 1.06 57.01
N GLU A 179 -56.97 1.62 57.97
CA GLU A 179 -56.24 2.89 57.80
C GLU A 179 -54.93 2.65 57.05
N LYS A 180 -54.25 1.53 57.33
CA LYS A 180 -52.97 1.17 56.70
C LYS A 180 -53.13 0.52 55.34
N TYR A 181 -54.24 -0.18 55.08
CA TYR A 181 -54.49 -0.89 53.82
C TYR A 181 -55.76 -0.42 53.09
N PRO A 182 -55.95 0.90 52.84
CA PRO A 182 -57.19 1.43 52.27
C PRO A 182 -57.45 0.95 50.83
N GLN A 183 -56.40 0.53 50.11
CA GLN A 183 -56.46 0.00 48.74
C GLN A 183 -56.26 -1.53 48.69
N GLY A 184 -56.34 -2.22 49.83
CA GLY A 184 -56.09 -3.65 49.94
C GLY A 184 -54.60 -4.01 49.96
N ILE A 185 -54.24 -5.15 49.36
CA ILE A 185 -52.87 -5.68 49.39
C ILE A 185 -51.92 -4.70 48.68
N PRO A 186 -50.91 -4.14 49.38
CA PRO A 186 -50.03 -3.15 48.77
C PRO A 186 -49.08 -3.79 47.76
N ASN A 187 -48.61 -2.99 46.80
CA ASN A 187 -47.49 -3.39 45.95
C ASN A 187 -46.18 -3.27 46.75
N ILE A 188 -45.37 -4.33 46.76
CA ILE A 188 -44.16 -4.40 47.59
C ILE A 188 -42.93 -4.16 46.72
N LYS A 189 -42.13 -3.14 47.07
CA LYS A 189 -40.83 -2.85 46.45
C LYS A 189 -39.73 -3.05 47.50
N VAL A 190 -38.61 -3.66 47.14
CA VAL A 190 -37.51 -3.97 48.07
C VAL A 190 -36.19 -3.50 47.48
N GLU A 191 -35.41 -2.77 48.27
CA GLU A 191 -34.02 -2.44 47.98
C GLU A 191 -33.13 -3.66 48.30
N ILE A 192 -32.39 -4.14 47.31
CA ILE A 192 -31.66 -5.41 47.39
C ILE A 192 -30.20 -5.21 47.01
N TRP A 193 -29.31 -5.74 47.85
CA TRP A 193 -27.92 -5.99 47.52
C TRP A 193 -27.84 -7.41 47.01
N GLY A 194 -27.55 -7.54 45.72
CA GLY A 194 -27.60 -8.79 44.97
C GLY A 194 -26.57 -9.82 45.39
N LYS A 195 -26.14 -10.63 44.43
CA LYS A 195 -25.24 -11.77 44.67
C LYS A 195 -23.87 -11.32 45.21
N GLU A 196 -23.28 -12.16 46.06
CA GLU A 196 -21.86 -12.06 46.42
C GLU A 196 -21.01 -12.70 45.29
N ILE A 197 -20.02 -11.98 44.78
CA ILE A 197 -19.25 -12.35 43.60
C ILE A 197 -17.77 -12.52 43.94
N PHE A 198 -17.10 -13.41 43.20
CA PHE A 198 -15.68 -13.71 43.41
C PHE A 198 -14.79 -12.64 42.76
N ASP A 199 -13.89 -12.05 43.53
CA ASP A 199 -12.86 -11.14 43.02
C ASP A 199 -11.52 -11.90 42.83
N PRO A 200 -11.02 -12.04 41.59
CA PRO A 200 -9.77 -12.72 41.30
C PRO A 200 -8.53 -11.97 41.81
N ARG A 201 -8.62 -10.68 42.14
CA ARG A 201 -7.52 -9.89 42.72
C ARG A 201 -7.29 -10.23 44.18
N THR A 202 -8.37 -10.44 44.94
CA THR A 202 -8.32 -10.67 46.39
C THR A 202 -8.60 -12.12 46.80
N HIS A 203 -9.08 -12.95 45.86
CA HIS A 203 -9.53 -14.33 46.06
C HIS A 203 -10.66 -14.48 47.10
N LYS A 204 -11.47 -13.43 47.30
CA LYS A 204 -12.61 -13.44 48.21
C LYS A 204 -13.92 -13.35 47.44
N THR A 205 -14.96 -13.97 47.99
CA THR A 205 -16.33 -13.82 47.52
C THR A 205 -17.07 -12.88 48.46
N THR A 206 -17.36 -11.68 48.00
CA THR A 206 -18.08 -10.64 48.77
C THR A 206 -19.05 -9.91 47.86
N TRP A 207 -19.98 -9.17 48.44
CA TRP A 207 -20.82 -8.28 47.64
C TRP A 207 -19.97 -7.20 46.98
N SER A 208 -20.15 -7.02 45.68
CA SER A 208 -19.54 -5.95 44.89
C SER A 208 -20.47 -5.62 43.72
N ASN A 209 -20.47 -4.36 43.30
CA ASN A 209 -21.12 -3.87 42.09
C ASN A 209 -20.09 -3.44 41.03
N ASN A 210 -18.82 -3.82 41.19
CA ASN A 210 -17.78 -3.62 40.18
C ASN A 210 -18.18 -4.30 38.87
N GLY A 211 -18.23 -3.53 37.79
CA GLY A 211 -18.78 -3.97 36.51
C GLY A 211 -18.07 -5.19 35.91
N ALA A 212 -16.73 -5.20 35.91
CA ALA A 212 -15.96 -6.31 35.37
C ALA A 212 -16.15 -7.60 36.18
N LEU A 213 -16.25 -7.51 37.51
CA LEU A 213 -16.50 -8.66 38.37
C LEU A 213 -17.91 -9.23 38.21
N VAL A 214 -18.91 -8.39 37.99
CA VAL A 214 -20.28 -8.83 37.68
C VAL A 214 -20.31 -9.62 36.37
N ILE A 215 -19.60 -9.15 35.33
CA ILE A 215 -19.47 -9.87 34.05
C ILE A 215 -18.70 -11.19 34.23
N LEU A 216 -17.63 -11.21 35.04
CA LEU A 216 -16.91 -12.44 35.37
C LEU A 216 -17.81 -13.48 36.04
N ASP A 217 -18.65 -13.06 37.01
CA ASP A 217 -19.64 -13.96 37.61
C ASP A 217 -20.65 -14.47 36.59
N TYR A 218 -21.03 -13.64 35.60
CA TYR A 218 -21.90 -14.07 34.50
C TYR A 218 -21.31 -15.23 33.70
N TYR A 219 -20.04 -15.11 33.29
CA TYR A 219 -19.32 -16.19 32.60
C TYR A 219 -19.23 -17.48 33.42
N ARG A 220 -18.89 -17.36 34.71
CA ARG A 220 -18.67 -18.51 35.59
C ARG A 220 -19.96 -19.20 36.03
N SER A 221 -20.96 -18.42 36.45
CA SER A 221 -22.16 -18.92 37.10
C SER A 221 -23.29 -19.27 36.12
N TYR A 222 -23.42 -18.53 35.02
CA TYR A 222 -24.55 -18.66 34.11
C TYR A 222 -24.16 -19.28 32.77
N LEU A 223 -23.05 -18.83 32.17
CA LEU A 223 -22.49 -19.47 30.97
C LEU A 223 -21.71 -20.75 31.30
N LYS A 224 -21.36 -20.95 32.57
CA LYS A 224 -20.63 -22.13 33.08
C LYS A 224 -19.30 -22.35 32.35
N VAL A 225 -18.63 -21.26 31.99
CA VAL A 225 -17.30 -21.31 31.39
C VAL A 225 -16.30 -21.84 32.43
N PRO A 226 -15.51 -22.88 32.11
CA PRO A 226 -14.47 -23.37 33.00
C PRO A 226 -13.44 -22.28 33.32
N ASP A 227 -12.95 -22.24 34.57
CA ASP A 227 -11.93 -21.27 34.99
C ASP A 227 -10.64 -21.36 34.14
N THR A 228 -10.35 -22.50 33.50
CA THR A 228 -9.20 -22.66 32.57
C THR A 228 -9.33 -21.84 31.28
N ASP A 229 -10.58 -21.56 30.89
CA ASP A 229 -10.95 -20.92 29.63
C ASP A 229 -11.28 -19.44 29.87
N ILE A 230 -10.93 -18.90 31.03
CA ILE A 230 -11.12 -17.49 31.40
C ILE A 230 -9.75 -16.82 31.53
N ASP A 231 -9.60 -15.65 30.92
CA ASP A 231 -8.46 -14.77 31.14
C ASP A 231 -8.68 -13.91 32.39
N PHE A 232 -8.36 -14.47 33.54
CA PHE A 232 -8.41 -13.74 34.82
C PHE A 232 -7.50 -12.51 34.85
N SER A 233 -6.46 -12.43 34.03
CA SER A 233 -5.57 -11.26 34.01
C SER A 233 -6.29 -10.05 33.44
N ALA A 234 -7.00 -10.24 32.31
CA ALA A 234 -7.83 -9.21 31.70
C ALA A 234 -8.93 -8.71 32.67
N PHE A 235 -9.61 -9.64 33.37
CA PHE A 235 -10.63 -9.27 34.36
C PHE A 235 -10.08 -8.53 35.58
N LYS A 236 -8.84 -8.80 36.01
CA LYS A 236 -8.19 -8.05 37.11
C LYS A 236 -7.94 -6.60 36.71
N VAL A 237 -7.35 -6.39 35.53
CA VAL A 237 -7.09 -5.04 34.98
C VAL A 237 -8.40 -4.28 34.79
N ALA A 238 -9.41 -4.93 34.23
CA ALA A 238 -10.74 -4.34 34.07
C ALA A 238 -11.40 -3.98 35.42
N ALA A 239 -11.25 -4.83 36.44
CA ALA A 239 -11.77 -4.54 37.77
C ALA A 239 -11.07 -3.35 38.43
N ASP A 240 -9.75 -3.21 38.26
CA ASP A 240 -9.00 -2.03 38.75
C ASP A 240 -9.46 -0.74 38.04
N LEU A 241 -9.70 -0.80 36.73
CA LEU A 241 -10.29 0.31 35.95
C LEU A 241 -11.70 0.68 36.41
N CYS A 242 -12.56 -0.30 36.69
CA CYS A 242 -13.91 -0.06 37.21
C CYS A 242 -13.89 0.63 38.59
N ASP A 243 -12.90 0.33 39.44
CA ASP A 243 -12.74 0.89 40.79
C ASP A 243 -12.04 2.27 40.81
N GLU A 244 -11.52 2.74 39.67
CA GLU A 244 -10.86 4.05 39.59
C GLU A 244 -11.80 5.18 40.03
N SER A 245 -11.31 6.08 40.88
CA SER A 245 -12.11 7.18 41.41
C SER A 245 -12.24 8.30 40.37
N THR A 246 -13.48 8.62 40.01
CA THR A 246 -13.81 9.67 39.05
C THR A 246 -14.49 10.85 39.75
N LYS A 247 -14.21 12.06 39.28
CA LYS A 247 -14.81 13.28 39.85
C LYS A 247 -16.19 13.52 39.27
N THR A 248 -17.15 13.82 40.12
CA THR A 248 -18.50 14.27 39.75
C THR A 248 -18.75 15.65 40.35
N ALA A 249 -19.87 16.29 39.99
CA ALA A 249 -20.24 17.57 40.61
C ALA A 249 -20.47 17.44 42.13
N ASP A 250 -20.87 16.24 42.59
CA ASP A 250 -21.27 15.96 43.98
C ASP A 250 -20.21 15.20 44.79
N GLY A 251 -19.03 14.94 44.22
CA GLY A 251 -17.93 14.25 44.91
C GLY A 251 -17.14 13.32 44.01
N THR A 252 -16.98 12.07 44.45
CA THR A 252 -16.27 11.04 43.69
C THR A 252 -17.06 9.74 43.64
N GLU A 253 -17.10 9.09 42.49
CA GLU A 253 -17.71 7.77 42.30
C GLU A 253 -16.72 6.81 41.60
N PRO A 254 -16.84 5.49 41.80
CA PRO A 254 -16.11 4.51 40.98
C PRO A 254 -16.46 4.67 39.50
N ARG A 255 -15.48 4.48 38.61
CA ARG A 255 -15.61 4.74 37.17
C ARG A 255 -16.78 3.97 36.55
N TYR A 256 -16.91 2.68 36.85
CA TYR A 256 -17.95 1.82 36.29
C TYR A 256 -18.52 0.83 37.30
N THR A 257 -19.83 0.95 37.54
CA THR A 257 -20.60 -0.02 38.33
C THR A 257 -21.73 -0.64 37.51
N LEU A 258 -22.10 -1.88 37.83
CA LEU A 258 -23.26 -2.56 37.27
C LEU A 258 -24.27 -2.88 38.37
N ASN A 259 -25.49 -2.41 38.20
CA ASN A 259 -26.56 -2.47 39.18
C ASN A 259 -27.89 -2.76 38.48
N GLY A 260 -28.55 -3.86 38.83
CA GLY A 260 -29.84 -4.17 38.23
C GLY A 260 -30.22 -5.64 38.34
N ALA A 261 -31.22 -6.03 37.54
CA ALA A 261 -31.70 -7.39 37.47
C ALA A 261 -31.94 -7.82 36.03
N TYR A 262 -31.81 -9.12 35.77
CA TYR A 262 -32.17 -9.75 34.50
C TYR A 262 -32.87 -11.08 34.77
N ASP A 263 -33.73 -11.49 33.84
CA ASP A 263 -34.46 -12.74 33.93
C ASP A 263 -33.71 -13.83 33.14
N LEU A 264 -33.67 -15.08 33.62
CA LEU A 264 -32.97 -16.18 32.94
C LEU A 264 -33.60 -16.62 31.61
N SER A 265 -34.76 -16.06 31.27
CA SER A 265 -35.40 -16.20 29.96
C SER A 265 -34.84 -15.23 28.92
N GLU A 266 -34.13 -14.18 29.34
CA GLU A 266 -33.47 -13.27 28.43
C GLU A 266 -32.31 -13.98 27.70
N SER A 267 -32.09 -13.66 26.43
CA SER A 267 -30.99 -14.24 25.65
C SER A 267 -29.64 -13.94 26.32
N PRO A 268 -28.77 -14.93 26.57
CA PRO A 268 -27.51 -14.70 27.25
C PRO A 268 -26.61 -13.67 26.56
N ALA A 269 -26.59 -13.67 25.22
CA ALA A 269 -25.85 -12.70 24.43
C ALA A 269 -26.35 -11.27 24.63
N SER A 270 -27.67 -11.07 24.71
CA SER A 270 -28.28 -9.74 24.91
C SER A 270 -27.98 -9.19 26.32
N VAL A 271 -28.05 -10.05 27.35
CA VAL A 271 -27.69 -9.63 28.72
C VAL A 271 -26.23 -9.22 28.78
N LEU A 272 -25.35 -10.02 28.18
CA LEU A 272 -23.91 -9.77 28.17
C LEU A 272 -23.55 -8.49 27.39
N ASP A 273 -24.16 -8.25 26.23
CA ASP A 273 -23.98 -7.03 25.43
C ASP A 273 -24.38 -5.78 26.22
N ASN A 274 -25.55 -5.82 26.87
CA ASN A 274 -26.01 -4.74 27.74
C ASN A 274 -25.07 -4.49 28.93
N MET A 275 -24.48 -5.54 29.52
CA MET A 275 -23.50 -5.39 30.61
C MET A 275 -22.21 -4.72 30.13
N HIS A 276 -21.64 -5.18 29.01
CA HIS A 276 -20.41 -4.61 28.42
C HIS A 276 -20.60 -3.14 28.02
N LYS A 277 -21.74 -2.83 27.40
CA LYS A 277 -22.15 -1.47 27.04
C LYS A 277 -22.19 -0.53 28.25
N CYS A 278 -22.66 -1.01 29.41
CA CYS A 278 -22.78 -0.22 30.63
C CYS A 278 -21.45 0.03 31.37
N ILE A 279 -20.34 -0.53 30.89
CA ILE A 279 -18.99 -0.32 31.46
C ILE A 279 -17.95 0.07 30.43
N ALA A 280 -18.38 0.37 29.19
CA ALA A 280 -17.51 0.61 28.04
C ALA A 280 -16.44 -0.48 27.90
N ALA A 281 -16.88 -1.71 27.67
CA ALA A 281 -16.00 -2.85 27.42
C ALA A 281 -16.45 -3.64 26.18
N GLU A 282 -15.57 -4.47 25.65
CA GLU A 282 -15.83 -5.44 24.59
C GLU A 282 -15.41 -6.85 25.08
N PRO A 283 -16.16 -7.91 24.74
CA PRO A 283 -15.74 -9.27 25.03
C PRO A 283 -14.58 -9.68 24.12
N THR A 284 -13.58 -10.37 24.66
CA THR A 284 -12.47 -10.92 23.87
C THR A 284 -12.42 -12.43 23.95
N TYR A 285 -11.95 -13.07 22.87
CA TYR A 285 -11.70 -14.50 22.83
C TYR A 285 -10.34 -14.78 22.17
N ILE A 286 -9.30 -14.92 22.99
CA ILE A 286 -7.91 -14.98 22.53
C ILE A 286 -7.27 -16.25 23.07
N ALA A 287 -6.59 -17.01 22.21
CA ALA A 287 -5.91 -18.26 22.57
C ALA A 287 -6.80 -19.27 23.33
N GLY A 288 -8.09 -19.33 22.97
CA GLY A 288 -9.07 -20.23 23.58
C GLY A 288 -9.66 -19.73 24.91
N LYS A 289 -9.34 -18.51 25.34
CA LYS A 289 -9.82 -17.93 26.61
C LYS A 289 -10.76 -16.75 26.40
N HIS A 290 -11.82 -16.70 27.19
CA HIS A 290 -12.74 -15.58 27.33
C HIS A 290 -12.12 -14.49 28.21
N GLY A 291 -12.02 -13.28 27.66
CA GLY A 291 -11.53 -12.09 28.35
C GLY A 291 -12.47 -10.91 28.19
N ILE A 292 -11.99 -9.77 28.66
CA ILE A 292 -12.69 -8.49 28.58
C ILE A 292 -11.67 -7.41 28.22
N LEU A 293 -12.03 -6.52 27.30
CA LEU A 293 -11.23 -5.38 26.91
C LEU A 293 -11.97 -4.10 27.29
N MET A 294 -11.40 -3.33 28.22
CA MET A 294 -11.95 -2.02 28.57
C MET A 294 -11.60 -1.00 27.49
N GLN A 295 -12.54 -0.11 27.20
CA GLN A 295 -12.35 1.04 26.33
C GLN A 295 -11.61 2.14 27.10
N ALA A 296 -10.34 1.89 27.40
CA ALA A 296 -9.43 2.82 28.03
C ALA A 296 -8.16 2.96 27.20
N TYR A 297 -7.45 4.07 27.38
CA TYR A 297 -6.17 4.25 26.73
C TYR A 297 -5.15 3.28 27.31
N ASN A 298 -4.71 2.31 26.49
CA ASN A 298 -3.73 1.28 26.88
C ASN A 298 -2.30 1.62 26.43
N GLY A 299 -2.04 2.87 26.06
CA GLY A 299 -0.78 3.28 25.42
C GLY A 299 0.37 3.67 26.36
N PRO A 300 1.51 4.11 25.79
CA PRO A 300 1.75 4.24 24.36
C PRO A 300 1.98 2.89 23.67
N ALA A 301 1.47 2.74 22.45
CA ALA A 301 1.71 1.57 21.61
C ALA A 301 3.21 1.20 21.52
N THR A 302 3.52 -0.07 21.71
CA THR A 302 4.90 -0.60 21.62
C THR A 302 5.14 -1.40 20.35
N LEU A 303 4.07 -1.92 19.75
CA LEU A 303 4.09 -2.66 18.50
C LEU A 303 4.00 -1.69 17.31
N ARG A 304 4.70 -2.00 16.21
CA ARG A 304 4.79 -1.14 15.03
C ARG A 304 4.49 -1.93 13.76
N ILE A 305 3.54 -1.42 12.98
CA ILE A 305 3.24 -1.91 11.63
C ILE A 305 4.01 -1.03 10.63
N GLU A 306 4.94 -1.65 9.92
CA GLU A 306 5.84 -1.00 8.97
C GLU A 306 5.49 -1.38 7.51
N SER A 307 5.87 -0.53 6.55
CA SER A 307 5.49 -0.70 5.14
C SER A 307 5.95 -2.03 4.51
N ASN A 308 7.05 -2.63 5.00
CA ASN A 308 7.58 -3.91 4.52
C ASN A 308 6.74 -5.13 4.93
N GLN A 309 5.82 -4.96 5.89
CA GLN A 309 4.95 -6.04 6.36
C GLN A 309 3.67 -6.14 5.54
N ILE A 310 3.34 -5.12 4.74
CA ILE A 310 2.12 -5.03 3.95
C ILE A 310 2.30 -5.78 2.62
N ILE A 311 1.34 -6.65 2.28
CA ILE A 311 1.39 -7.50 1.07
C ILE A 311 0.23 -7.25 0.09
N ASP A 312 -0.72 -6.39 0.45
CA ASP A 312 -1.87 -6.01 -0.39
C ASP A 312 -2.23 -4.52 -0.19
N THR A 313 -3.25 -4.06 -0.91
CA THR A 313 -3.76 -2.69 -0.90
C THR A 313 -4.25 -2.29 0.48
N VAL A 314 -3.85 -1.09 0.93
CA VAL A 314 -4.34 -0.48 2.17
C VAL A 314 -5.60 0.34 1.86
N ASN A 315 -6.72 -0.02 2.50
CA ASN A 315 -7.98 0.72 2.38
C ASN A 315 -8.16 1.60 3.61
N ILE A 316 -8.30 2.91 3.40
CA ILE A 316 -8.46 3.90 4.47
C ILE A 316 -9.85 4.52 4.36
N THR A 317 -10.62 4.42 5.45
CA THR A 317 -11.85 5.20 5.64
C THR A 317 -11.50 6.37 6.56
N PRO A 318 -11.37 7.60 6.04
CA PRO A 318 -10.79 8.72 6.79
C PRO A 318 -11.71 9.26 7.88
N GLU A 319 -13.02 9.30 7.61
CA GLU A 319 -14.08 9.80 8.48
C GLU A 319 -15.39 9.06 8.21
N LEU A 320 -16.33 9.12 9.16
CA LEU A 320 -17.68 8.60 8.95
C LEU A 320 -18.49 9.51 8.03
N SER A 321 -19.42 8.91 7.29
CA SER A 321 -20.39 9.68 6.51
C SER A 321 -21.29 10.51 7.43
N LEU A 322 -21.75 11.68 6.97
CA LEU A 322 -22.65 12.54 7.76
C LEU A 322 -23.93 11.80 8.22
N ARG A 323 -24.39 10.80 7.46
CA ARG A 323 -25.54 9.97 7.83
C ARG A 323 -25.28 9.06 9.02
N GLU A 324 -24.02 8.67 9.23
CA GLU A 324 -23.58 7.77 10.29
C GLU A 324 -22.91 8.52 11.46
N ALA A 325 -22.53 9.78 11.24
CA ALA A 325 -22.01 10.68 12.25
C ALA A 325 -23.02 10.88 13.40
N THR A 326 -22.53 11.26 14.57
CA THR A 326 -23.37 11.58 15.73
C THR A 326 -22.66 12.66 16.52
N ASN A 327 -23.39 13.72 16.84
CA ASN A 327 -22.88 14.87 17.60
C ASN A 327 -23.70 15.11 18.88
N VAL A 328 -24.83 14.40 19.04
CA VAL A 328 -25.66 14.42 20.24
C VAL A 328 -26.09 13.01 20.66
N ILE A 329 -25.90 12.68 21.93
CA ILE A 329 -26.45 11.47 22.55
C ILE A 329 -27.47 11.83 23.61
N TYR A 330 -28.65 11.26 23.45
CA TYR A 330 -29.68 11.15 24.48
C TYR A 330 -29.73 9.71 24.96
N GLY A 331 -30.35 9.49 26.11
CA GLY A 331 -30.51 8.14 26.58
C GLY A 331 -31.11 8.05 27.96
N THR A 332 -31.38 6.82 28.35
CA THR A 332 -32.03 6.49 29.61
C THR A 332 -31.10 5.66 30.49
N PHE A 333 -31.26 5.82 31.80
CA PHE A 333 -30.58 5.05 32.84
C PHE A 333 -31.54 4.80 34.01
N ILE A 334 -31.11 4.05 35.02
CA ILE A 334 -31.95 3.71 36.17
C ILE A 334 -31.56 4.55 37.39
N ASP A 335 -32.23 5.67 37.63
CA ASP A 335 -31.85 6.63 38.67
C ASP A 335 -32.01 6.08 40.09
N ALA A 336 -30.89 5.85 40.78
CA ALA A 336 -30.86 5.33 42.15
C ALA A 336 -31.45 6.31 43.18
N GLU A 337 -31.36 7.62 42.94
CA GLU A 337 -31.86 8.67 43.83
C GLU A 337 -33.38 8.78 43.76
N GLN A 338 -33.94 8.55 42.56
CA GLN A 338 -35.38 8.53 42.31
C GLN A 338 -35.98 7.11 42.41
N GLN A 339 -35.51 6.31 43.37
CA GLN A 339 -36.03 4.95 43.63
C GLN A 339 -35.94 3.99 42.42
N TYR A 340 -34.82 4.03 41.69
CA TYR A 340 -34.52 3.16 40.55
C TYR A 340 -35.64 3.22 39.50
N ILE A 341 -36.08 4.43 39.14
CA ILE A 341 -36.95 4.65 37.97
C ILE A 341 -36.09 4.79 36.73
N LYS A 342 -36.62 4.38 35.58
CA LYS A 342 -35.99 4.66 34.28
C LYS A 342 -36.26 6.12 33.92
N THR A 343 -35.20 6.89 33.72
CA THR A 343 -35.28 8.32 33.37
C THR A 343 -34.16 8.70 32.40
N ASP A 344 -34.24 9.89 31.82
CA ASP A 344 -33.24 10.41 30.89
C ASP A 344 -32.02 10.95 31.66
N PHE A 345 -30.81 10.62 31.19
CA PHE A 345 -29.60 11.30 31.67
C PHE A 345 -29.43 12.65 30.92
N PRO A 346 -28.75 13.64 31.51
CA PRO A 346 -28.57 14.92 30.82
C PRO A 346 -27.76 14.70 29.53
N PRO A 347 -28.25 15.16 28.37
CA PRO A 347 -27.69 14.79 27.08
C PRO A 347 -26.26 15.26 26.91
N VAL A 348 -25.47 14.49 26.17
CA VAL A 348 -24.10 14.86 25.81
C VAL A 348 -24.13 15.48 24.42
N ILE A 349 -23.83 16.77 24.35
CA ILE A 349 -23.83 17.58 23.12
C ILE A 349 -22.43 18.17 22.97
N VAL A 350 -21.84 18.02 21.78
CA VAL A 350 -20.61 18.75 21.42
C VAL A 350 -20.99 19.83 20.42
N GLN A 351 -21.16 21.05 20.92
CA GLN A 351 -21.70 22.17 20.12
C GLN A 351 -20.82 22.48 18.91
N GLU A 352 -19.51 22.39 19.08
CA GLU A 352 -18.54 22.62 18.01
C GLU A 352 -18.76 21.65 16.83
N TRP A 353 -19.13 20.39 17.08
CA TRP A 353 -19.47 19.42 16.02
C TRP A 353 -20.85 19.65 15.41
N VAL A 354 -21.82 20.15 16.18
CA VAL A 354 -23.13 20.54 15.65
C VAL A 354 -22.98 21.72 14.67
N ASP A 355 -22.12 22.69 15.03
CA ASP A 355 -21.83 23.86 14.19
C ASP A 355 -21.06 23.45 12.91
N GLU A 356 -20.11 22.52 13.01
CA GLU A 356 -19.38 21.95 11.85
C GLU A 356 -20.29 21.16 10.90
N ASP A 357 -21.15 20.29 11.45
CA ASP A 357 -22.05 19.42 10.67
C ASP A 357 -23.29 20.17 10.14
N GLY A 358 -23.61 21.33 10.72
CA GLY A 358 -24.74 22.18 10.35
C GLY A 358 -26.11 21.71 10.85
N LEU A 359 -26.18 20.57 11.55
CA LEU A 359 -27.41 20.02 12.13
C LEU A 359 -27.14 19.06 13.31
N GLU A 360 -28.14 18.89 14.18
CA GLU A 360 -28.08 17.93 15.28
C GLU A 360 -28.37 16.51 14.79
N ILE A 361 -27.38 15.62 14.89
CA ILE A 361 -27.49 14.19 14.58
C ILE A 361 -27.57 13.42 15.90
N LYS A 362 -28.79 12.99 16.22
CA LYS A 362 -29.16 12.45 17.53
C LYS A 362 -29.14 10.93 17.53
N GLU A 363 -28.54 10.34 18.55
CA GLU A 363 -28.63 8.92 18.85
C GLU A 363 -29.20 8.69 20.26
N ASN A 364 -29.97 7.62 20.43
CA ASN A 364 -30.59 7.26 21.70
C ASN A 364 -29.98 5.97 22.26
N ILE A 365 -29.53 6.00 23.51
CA ILE A 365 -28.85 4.90 24.17
C ILE A 365 -29.53 4.54 25.50
N ASP A 366 -29.94 3.28 25.66
CA ASP A 366 -30.42 2.74 26.94
C ASP A 366 -29.27 2.08 27.72
N TYR A 367 -29.08 2.50 28.97
CA TYR A 367 -28.11 1.98 29.93
C TYR A 367 -28.84 1.37 31.15
N ARG A 368 -29.53 0.25 30.93
CA ARG A 368 -30.40 -0.38 31.94
C ARG A 368 -29.72 -0.84 33.24
N PHE A 369 -28.40 -0.95 33.27
CA PHE A 369 -27.63 -1.38 34.45
C PHE A 369 -26.82 -0.26 35.11
N VAL A 370 -26.93 0.96 34.59
CA VAL A 370 -26.25 2.14 35.12
C VAL A 370 -27.21 2.90 36.03
N THR A 371 -26.73 3.27 37.21
CA THR A 371 -27.56 3.93 38.23
C THR A 371 -27.16 5.35 38.58
N SER A 372 -26.03 5.82 38.06
CA SER A 372 -25.55 7.19 38.21
C SER A 372 -25.72 7.94 36.88
N PRO A 373 -26.27 9.17 36.88
CA PRO A 373 -26.34 9.98 35.67
C PRO A 373 -24.94 10.35 35.17
N TYR A 374 -23.96 10.52 36.06
CA TYR A 374 -22.58 10.88 35.71
C TYR A 374 -21.87 9.74 34.97
N GLN A 375 -22.01 8.49 35.45
CA GLN A 375 -21.52 7.30 34.73
C GLN A 375 -22.17 7.20 33.34
N ALA A 376 -23.49 7.44 33.23
CA ALA A 376 -24.20 7.40 31.95
C ALA A 376 -23.69 8.47 30.96
N GLN A 377 -23.46 9.70 31.43
CA GLN A 377 -22.86 10.76 30.62
C GLN A 377 -21.42 10.44 30.20
N ARG A 378 -20.60 9.84 31.07
CA ARG A 378 -19.23 9.44 30.73
C ARG A 378 -19.22 8.37 29.63
N LEU A 379 -20.07 7.35 29.76
CA LEU A 379 -20.23 6.31 28.74
C LEU A 379 -20.73 6.89 27.41
N ALA A 380 -21.72 7.77 27.45
CA ALA A 380 -22.21 8.48 26.27
C ALA A 380 -21.10 9.34 25.62
N ASN A 381 -20.35 10.11 26.41
CA ASN A 381 -19.26 10.94 25.91
C ASN A 381 -18.16 10.10 25.24
N LEU A 382 -17.76 8.98 25.86
CA LEU A 382 -16.79 8.06 25.28
C LEU A 382 -17.31 7.45 23.98
N TYR A 383 -18.56 6.95 23.95
CA TYR A 383 -19.18 6.43 22.73
C TYR A 383 -19.20 7.47 21.61
N LEU A 384 -19.58 8.72 21.94
CA LEU A 384 -19.59 9.84 20.99
C LEU A 384 -18.20 10.10 20.41
N ARG A 385 -17.17 10.20 21.26
CA ARG A 385 -15.78 10.45 20.85
C ARG A 385 -15.23 9.32 19.98
N LYS A 386 -15.43 8.05 20.38
CA LYS A 386 -15.01 6.89 19.56
C LYS A 386 -15.69 6.88 18.20
N LYS A 387 -16.99 7.16 18.17
CA LYS A 387 -17.76 7.21 16.93
C LYS A 387 -17.28 8.37 16.04
N ARG A 388 -17.05 9.56 16.60
CA ARG A 388 -16.55 10.72 15.84
C ARG A 388 -15.13 10.52 15.30
N ALA A 389 -14.24 9.85 16.05
CA ALA A 389 -12.91 9.50 15.57
C ALA A 389 -13.03 8.64 14.30
N GLY A 390 -13.74 7.51 14.37
CA GLY A 390 -14.36 6.82 13.23
C GLY A 390 -13.43 6.32 12.10
N ARG A 391 -12.14 6.68 12.10
CA ARG A 391 -11.20 6.33 11.05
C ARG A 391 -10.83 4.86 11.15
N ARG A 392 -10.86 4.20 9.99
CA ARG A 392 -10.56 2.78 9.86
C ARG A 392 -9.51 2.55 8.80
N VAL A 393 -8.56 1.66 9.08
CA VAL A 393 -7.54 1.23 8.12
C VAL A 393 -7.60 -0.29 8.01
N GLN A 394 -7.92 -0.79 6.83
CA GLN A 394 -7.89 -2.22 6.52
C GLN A 394 -6.63 -2.52 5.72
N LEU A 395 -5.85 -3.48 6.17
CA LEU A 395 -4.59 -3.88 5.54
C LEU A 395 -4.38 -5.39 5.65
N THR A 396 -3.65 -5.94 4.68
CA THR A 396 -3.23 -7.34 4.68
C THR A 396 -1.72 -7.42 4.86
N MET A 397 -1.29 -8.13 5.90
CA MET A 397 0.10 -8.31 6.29
C MET A 397 0.63 -9.70 5.90
N ASN A 398 1.94 -9.80 5.76
CA ASN A 398 2.66 -11.08 5.73
C ASN A 398 2.48 -11.85 7.06
N LEU A 399 3.19 -12.97 7.23
CA LEU A 399 3.10 -13.79 8.45
C LEU A 399 3.54 -13.07 9.73
N ASP A 400 4.23 -11.92 9.66
CA ASP A 400 4.53 -11.09 10.84
C ASP A 400 3.23 -10.57 11.48
N GLY A 401 2.16 -10.43 10.68
CA GLY A 401 0.81 -10.15 11.15
C GLY A 401 0.30 -11.15 12.21
N TYR A 402 0.89 -12.35 12.29
CA TYR A 402 0.52 -13.37 13.27
C TYR A 402 0.93 -13.00 14.72
N ALA A 403 1.81 -12.01 14.91
CA ALA A 403 2.19 -11.56 16.24
C ALA A 403 1.11 -10.72 16.94
N TYR A 404 0.22 -10.10 16.17
CA TYR A 404 -0.76 -9.13 16.68
C TYR A 404 -2.07 -9.78 17.12
N ARG A 405 -2.79 -9.14 18.05
CA ARG A 405 -4.09 -9.61 18.56
C ARG A 405 -5.14 -8.50 18.54
N PRO A 406 -6.43 -8.84 18.37
CA PRO A 406 -7.52 -7.91 18.62
C PRO A 406 -7.41 -7.28 20.01
N GLY A 407 -7.51 -5.95 20.07
CA GLY A 407 -7.33 -5.15 21.28
C GLY A 407 -5.95 -4.54 21.46
N ASP A 408 -4.92 -5.03 20.77
CA ASP A 408 -3.57 -4.44 20.84
C ASP A 408 -3.58 -3.04 20.21
N VAL A 409 -2.81 -2.13 20.82
CA VAL A 409 -2.54 -0.78 20.28
C VAL A 409 -1.19 -0.79 19.57
N VAL A 410 -1.18 -0.32 18.33
CA VAL A 410 -0.05 -0.35 17.39
C VAL A 410 0.22 1.04 16.81
N LEU A 411 1.47 1.29 16.44
CA LEU A 411 1.85 2.44 15.61
C LEU A 411 1.86 2.03 14.14
N LEU A 412 1.08 2.69 13.31
CA LEU A 412 1.07 2.52 11.86
C LEU A 412 2.05 3.50 11.21
N ASN A 413 3.00 2.96 10.43
CA ASN A 413 3.98 3.75 9.70
C ASN A 413 3.96 3.40 8.21
N LEU A 414 3.33 4.26 7.42
CA LEU A 414 3.24 4.18 5.96
C LEU A 414 3.72 5.51 5.35
N PRO A 415 5.05 5.73 5.25
CA PRO A 415 5.62 6.99 4.76
C PRO A 415 5.15 7.37 3.35
N SER A 416 4.86 6.40 2.49
CA SER A 416 4.32 6.63 1.14
C SER A 416 2.93 7.28 1.14
N LEU A 417 2.17 7.15 2.23
CA LEU A 417 0.86 7.77 2.43
C LEU A 417 0.94 9.00 3.38
N GLY A 418 2.15 9.40 3.78
CA GLY A 418 2.37 10.45 4.77
C GLY A 418 1.97 10.04 6.19
N ILE A 419 1.70 8.76 6.46
CA ILE A 419 1.30 8.28 7.79
C ILE A 419 2.56 7.91 8.56
N LYS A 420 2.80 8.57 9.70
CA LYS A 420 3.99 8.34 10.53
C LYS A 420 3.59 8.22 11.99
N ASP A 421 3.98 7.10 12.60
CA ASP A 421 3.74 6.79 14.02
C ASP A 421 2.28 7.06 14.46
N ALA A 422 1.31 6.80 13.57
CA ALA A 422 -0.10 7.01 13.86
C ALA A 422 -0.62 5.89 14.76
N GLU A 423 -1.19 6.21 15.91
CA GLU A 423 -1.67 5.22 16.89
C GLU A 423 -3.04 4.67 16.47
N PHE A 424 -3.15 3.34 16.45
CA PHE A 424 -4.36 2.60 16.08
C PHE A 424 -4.53 1.41 17.00
N ARG A 425 -5.77 0.97 17.18
CA ARG A 425 -6.10 -0.28 17.86
C ARG A 425 -6.59 -1.31 16.87
N ILE A 426 -6.20 -2.57 17.08
CA ILE A 426 -6.67 -3.67 16.25
C ILE A 426 -8.09 -4.05 16.65
N ALA A 427 -9.04 -3.84 15.74
CA ALA A 427 -10.44 -4.21 15.92
C ALA A 427 -10.71 -5.64 15.44
N GLU A 428 -10.20 -6.02 14.26
CA GLU A 428 -10.35 -7.38 13.72
C GLU A 428 -9.01 -7.95 13.27
N TRP A 429 -8.90 -9.28 13.36
CA TRP A 429 -7.75 -10.05 12.91
C TRP A 429 -8.25 -11.35 12.25
N LYS A 430 -7.82 -11.62 11.02
CA LYS A 430 -8.16 -12.85 10.28
C LYS A 430 -6.91 -13.44 9.64
N PHE A 431 -6.69 -14.74 9.83
CA PHE A 431 -5.54 -15.44 9.25
C PHE A 431 -5.94 -16.34 8.09
N HIS A 432 -5.21 -16.21 6.99
CA HIS A 432 -5.29 -17.08 5.84
C HIS A 432 -3.88 -17.64 5.51
N PRO A 433 -3.70 -18.97 5.40
CA PRO A 433 -2.36 -19.57 5.24
C PRO A 433 -1.63 -19.18 3.96
N GLN A 434 -2.36 -18.79 2.92
CA GLN A 434 -1.81 -18.41 1.62
C GLN A 434 -1.85 -16.89 1.36
N GLU A 435 -2.77 -16.18 2.01
CA GLU A 435 -3.03 -14.74 1.77
C GLU A 435 -2.53 -13.85 2.93
N GLY A 436 -1.95 -14.45 3.97
CA GLY A 436 -1.37 -13.72 5.11
C GLY A 436 -2.38 -13.42 6.21
N VAL A 437 -2.26 -12.26 6.84
CA VAL A 437 -3.09 -11.83 7.96
C VAL A 437 -3.78 -10.52 7.62
N GLU A 438 -5.10 -10.54 7.57
CA GLU A 438 -5.94 -9.36 7.40
C GLU A 438 -6.20 -8.72 8.76
N ILE A 439 -5.96 -7.41 8.86
CA ILE A 439 -6.12 -6.62 10.08
C ILE A 439 -6.99 -5.40 9.79
N LEU A 440 -8.00 -5.19 10.65
CA LEU A 440 -8.77 -3.95 10.70
C LEU A 440 -8.29 -3.12 11.88
N LEU A 441 -7.82 -1.91 11.59
CA LEU A 441 -7.39 -0.92 12.56
C LEU A 441 -8.50 0.13 12.75
N GLU A 442 -8.76 0.51 14.00
CA GLU A 442 -9.60 1.63 14.39
C GLU A 442 -8.74 2.70 15.07
N GLU A 443 -8.99 3.97 14.74
CA GLU A 443 -8.26 5.10 15.31
C GLU A 443 -8.33 5.08 16.83
N ASP A 444 -7.17 5.20 17.46
CA ASP A 444 -7.02 5.12 18.90
C ASP A 444 -6.02 6.16 19.39
N GLY A 445 -6.19 6.64 20.61
CA GLY A 445 -5.28 7.63 21.18
C GLY A 445 -5.83 8.27 22.45
N ALA A 446 -4.93 8.85 23.25
CA ALA A 446 -5.28 9.41 24.55
C ALA A 446 -6.40 10.45 24.50
N TYR A 447 -6.49 11.25 23.42
CA TYR A 447 -7.49 12.30 23.21
C TYR A 447 -8.93 11.77 23.14
N ILE A 448 -9.14 10.50 22.78
CA ILE A 448 -10.46 9.86 22.72
C ILE A 448 -11.00 9.58 24.13
N TYR A 449 -10.11 9.25 25.07
CA TYR A 449 -10.47 8.75 26.41
C TYR A 449 -10.49 9.83 27.49
N GLU A 450 -10.34 11.11 27.14
CA GLU A 450 -10.41 12.19 28.12
C GLU A 450 -11.83 12.32 28.70
N ASP A 451 -11.91 12.44 30.02
CA ASP A 451 -13.18 12.61 30.75
C ASP A 451 -13.64 14.08 30.74
N ILE A 452 -13.77 14.66 29.54
CA ILE A 452 -14.28 16.03 29.33
C ILE A 452 -15.57 15.96 28.52
N ILE A 453 -16.70 16.06 29.21
CA ILE A 453 -18.04 15.94 28.64
C ILE A 453 -18.38 17.17 27.79
N GLY A 454 -18.92 16.94 26.59
CA GLY A 454 -19.48 17.99 25.74
C GLY A 454 -18.44 18.93 25.12
N LYS A 455 -17.16 18.53 25.14
CA LYS A 455 -16.07 19.24 24.45
C LYS A 455 -15.50 18.41 23.32
N PRO A 456 -15.12 19.03 22.19
CA PRO A 456 -14.56 18.32 21.06
C PRO A 456 -13.18 17.79 21.43
N SER A 457 -12.90 16.56 21.00
CA SER A 457 -11.56 16.00 21.02
C SER A 457 -10.84 16.38 19.73
N LYS A 458 -9.66 16.98 19.82
CA LYS A 458 -8.86 17.32 18.63
C LYS A 458 -7.99 16.13 18.24
N ALA A 459 -8.32 15.47 17.14
CA ALA A 459 -7.49 14.40 16.59
C ALA A 459 -6.12 14.96 16.14
N PRO A 460 -5.02 14.22 16.35
CA PRO A 460 -3.74 14.54 15.73
C PRO A 460 -3.86 14.45 14.20
N PRO A 461 -3.02 15.18 13.44
CA PRO A 461 -3.01 15.06 11.99
C PRO A 461 -2.67 13.63 11.59
N PHE A 462 -3.53 13.04 10.74
CA PHE A 462 -3.37 11.65 10.29
C PHE A 462 -2.21 11.48 9.30
N THR A 463 -2.01 12.48 8.45
CA THR A 463 -0.92 12.51 7.47
C THR A 463 -0.06 13.75 7.67
N GLU A 464 1.25 13.53 7.75
CA GLU A 464 2.27 14.56 7.63
C GLU A 464 2.70 14.62 6.17
N LEU A 465 1.86 15.22 5.32
CA LEU A 465 2.27 15.51 3.95
C LEU A 465 3.37 16.57 3.98
N PRO A 466 4.43 16.45 3.14
CA PRO A 466 5.50 17.44 3.08
C PRO A 466 4.91 18.85 2.91
N THR A 467 5.12 19.70 3.90
CA THR A 467 4.67 21.10 3.87
C THR A 467 5.77 21.96 3.29
N GLY A 468 5.77 22.04 1.97
CA GLY A 468 6.76 22.74 1.18
C GLY A 468 6.67 22.15 -0.20
N GLY A 469 6.09 22.90 -1.14
CA GLY A 469 5.81 22.40 -2.47
C GLY A 469 7.02 21.73 -3.12
N VAL A 470 6.73 20.89 -4.11
CA VAL A 470 7.72 20.15 -4.88
C VAL A 470 8.91 21.04 -5.28
N ALA A 471 10.12 20.50 -5.16
CA ALA A 471 11.31 21.22 -5.61
C ALA A 471 11.20 21.52 -7.12
N PRO A 472 11.62 22.72 -7.57
CA PRO A 472 11.54 23.07 -8.98
C PRO A 472 12.37 22.10 -9.84
N PRO A 473 11.89 21.76 -11.04
CA PRO A 473 12.65 20.91 -11.95
C PRO A 473 13.96 21.61 -12.36
N ILE A 474 15.05 20.86 -12.48
CA ILE A 474 16.37 21.40 -12.84
C ILE A 474 16.69 21.10 -14.30
N ASN A 475 17.79 21.65 -14.80
CA ASN A 475 18.30 21.38 -16.15
C ASN A 475 17.28 21.66 -17.28
N LEU A 476 16.39 22.66 -17.10
CA LEU A 476 15.45 23.08 -18.13
C LEU A 476 16.20 23.60 -19.36
N ALA A 477 16.02 22.93 -20.48
CA ALA A 477 16.64 23.26 -21.77
C ALA A 477 15.61 23.21 -22.88
N PHE A 478 15.77 24.08 -23.88
CA PHE A 478 15.03 24.05 -25.14
C PHE A 478 15.98 23.51 -26.20
N VAL A 479 15.61 22.38 -26.78
CA VAL A 479 16.33 21.76 -27.87
C VAL A 479 15.51 21.96 -29.13
N PRO A 480 15.95 22.80 -30.08
CA PRO A 480 15.22 22.96 -31.32
C PRO A 480 15.26 21.65 -32.11
N THR A 481 14.17 21.27 -32.77
CA THR A 481 14.07 20.01 -33.51
C THR A 481 13.07 20.18 -34.64
N THR A 482 13.31 19.48 -35.76
CA THR A 482 12.33 19.32 -36.83
C THR A 482 11.82 17.89 -36.84
N ILE A 483 10.59 17.69 -36.33
CA ILE A 483 9.85 16.43 -36.46
C ILE A 483 8.54 16.75 -37.19
N GLY A 484 8.51 16.47 -38.50
CA GLY A 484 7.45 16.97 -39.39
C GLY A 484 7.43 18.50 -39.49
N ASP A 485 6.64 19.06 -40.41
CA ASP A 485 6.55 20.52 -40.60
C ASP A 485 5.85 21.26 -39.42
N VAL A 486 5.60 20.59 -38.28
CA VAL A 486 4.72 21.04 -37.21
C VAL A 486 5.46 21.30 -35.89
N VAL A 487 6.40 20.43 -35.49
CA VAL A 487 7.15 20.56 -34.22
C VAL A 487 8.44 21.35 -34.43
N GLN A 488 8.64 22.36 -33.58
CA GLN A 488 9.68 23.39 -33.70
C GLN A 488 10.86 23.15 -32.75
N GLY A 489 10.64 22.34 -31.72
CA GLY A 489 11.62 21.99 -30.68
C GLY A 489 10.96 21.19 -29.58
N TYR A 490 11.72 20.82 -28.56
CA TYR A 490 11.18 20.30 -27.31
C TYR A 490 11.85 20.97 -26.11
N LEU A 491 11.10 21.11 -25.03
CA LEU A 491 11.63 21.44 -23.72
C LEU A 491 11.90 20.14 -22.97
N SER A 492 13.03 20.05 -22.28
CA SER A 492 13.39 18.95 -21.39
C SER A 492 13.92 19.49 -20.06
N TRP A 493 13.68 18.75 -18.99
CA TRP A 493 14.14 19.08 -17.63
C TRP A 493 14.40 17.79 -16.84
N GLU A 494 14.77 17.89 -15.56
CA GLU A 494 14.89 16.77 -14.64
C GLU A 494 14.11 17.07 -13.36
N ASN A 495 13.27 16.14 -12.92
CA ASN A 495 12.54 16.25 -11.67
C ASN A 495 13.51 15.96 -10.51
N THR A 496 13.49 16.83 -9.49
CA THR A 496 14.33 16.68 -8.30
C THR A 496 13.68 15.85 -7.20
N ALA A 497 12.39 15.56 -7.33
CA ALA A 497 11.59 14.78 -6.38
C ALA A 497 11.05 13.50 -7.03
N ALA A 498 10.97 12.42 -6.27
CA ALA A 498 10.53 11.11 -6.76
C ALA A 498 9.00 10.98 -6.91
N ASP A 499 8.24 11.94 -6.37
CA ASP A 499 6.77 11.94 -6.28
C ASP A 499 6.09 12.94 -7.24
N VAL A 500 6.82 13.44 -8.25
CA VAL A 500 6.24 14.28 -9.32
C VAL A 500 5.22 13.48 -10.14
N ARG A 501 3.97 13.94 -10.16
CA ARG A 501 2.87 13.32 -10.91
C ARG A 501 2.78 13.85 -12.33
N TYR A 502 2.95 15.15 -12.51
CA TYR A 502 3.09 15.81 -13.81
C TYR A 502 3.73 17.18 -13.67
N ASN A 503 4.17 17.72 -14.80
CA ASN A 503 4.74 19.05 -14.94
C ASN A 503 3.79 19.93 -15.77
N THR A 504 3.72 21.20 -15.44
CA THR A 504 3.01 22.23 -16.23
C THR A 504 4.03 23.11 -16.92
N VAL A 505 3.91 23.23 -18.23
CA VAL A 505 4.79 24.04 -19.10
C VAL A 505 3.99 25.20 -19.67
N ASN A 506 4.38 26.43 -19.36
CA ASN A 506 3.81 27.65 -19.93
C ASN A 506 4.81 28.30 -20.89
N VAL A 507 4.38 28.59 -22.12
CA VAL A 507 5.13 29.40 -23.08
C VAL A 507 4.55 30.80 -23.12
N ILE A 508 5.41 31.80 -22.96
CA ILE A 508 5.05 33.20 -22.79
C ILE A 508 5.69 34.03 -23.90
N GLU A 509 4.92 34.90 -24.54
CA GLU A 509 5.38 35.91 -25.50
C GLU A 509 4.91 37.29 -25.02
N ASN A 510 5.80 38.28 -24.96
CA ASN A 510 5.49 39.65 -24.51
C ASN A 510 4.74 39.74 -23.15
N GLY A 511 4.98 38.80 -22.25
CA GLY A 511 4.35 38.76 -20.92
C GLY A 511 2.97 38.08 -20.86
N GLN A 512 2.48 37.54 -21.98
CA GLN A 512 1.22 36.79 -22.04
C GLN A 512 1.48 35.31 -22.29
N VAL A 513 0.82 34.43 -21.52
CA VAL A 513 0.86 32.97 -21.75
C VAL A 513 0.12 32.67 -23.05
N ILE A 514 0.83 32.11 -24.02
CA ILE A 514 0.30 31.76 -25.35
C ILE A 514 0.08 30.25 -25.52
N GLN A 515 0.71 29.43 -24.67
CA GLN A 515 0.52 27.98 -24.66
C GLN A 515 0.74 27.41 -23.26
N THR A 516 -0.09 26.44 -22.87
CA THR A 516 0.02 25.71 -21.59
C THR A 516 -0.13 24.21 -21.86
N ILE A 517 0.80 23.41 -21.33
CA ILE A 517 0.86 21.96 -21.58
C ILE A 517 1.10 21.22 -20.26
N GLN A 518 0.38 20.13 -20.04
CA GLN A 518 0.58 19.22 -18.90
C GLN A 518 1.25 17.93 -19.35
N VAL A 519 2.29 17.52 -18.64
CA VAL A 519 3.23 16.50 -19.10
C VAL A 519 3.62 15.59 -17.93
N PRO A 520 3.27 14.29 -17.93
CA PRO A 520 3.66 13.38 -16.85
C PRO A 520 5.17 13.08 -16.85
N GLY A 521 5.82 13.18 -18.00
CA GLY A 521 7.27 13.02 -18.13
C GLY A 521 8.06 14.31 -17.93
N GLU A 522 9.32 14.26 -18.35
CA GLU A 522 10.31 15.32 -18.19
C GLU A 522 10.65 16.04 -19.51
N ARG A 523 9.77 15.88 -20.51
CA ARG A 523 9.95 16.41 -21.86
C ARG A 523 8.62 16.74 -22.51
N VAL A 524 8.55 17.87 -23.23
CA VAL A 524 7.41 18.24 -24.09
C VAL A 524 7.84 18.84 -25.41
N ASP A 525 7.18 18.43 -26.49
CA ASP A 525 7.39 19.00 -27.82
C ASP A 525 6.61 20.34 -27.97
N ILE A 526 7.26 21.35 -28.56
CA ILE A 526 6.74 22.70 -28.78
C ILE A 526 6.48 22.91 -30.27
N ALA A 527 5.28 23.40 -30.60
CA ALA A 527 4.78 23.54 -31.97
C ALA A 527 3.93 24.81 -32.12
N GLY A 528 3.87 25.36 -33.34
CA GLY A 528 2.94 26.44 -33.69
C GLY A 528 3.33 27.88 -33.30
N LEU A 529 4.53 28.13 -32.80
CA LEU A 529 5.01 29.48 -32.44
C LEU A 529 5.55 30.26 -33.67
N PRO A 530 5.22 31.56 -33.85
CA PRO A 530 5.80 32.40 -34.89
C PRO A 530 7.28 32.76 -34.62
N ARG A 531 7.90 33.58 -35.49
CA ARG A 531 9.24 34.12 -35.24
C ARG A 531 9.19 35.14 -34.11
N GLY A 532 10.00 34.95 -33.07
CA GLY A 532 9.94 35.77 -31.88
C GLY A 532 10.87 35.29 -30.76
N THR A 533 10.81 36.00 -29.63
CA THR A 533 11.46 35.60 -28.38
C THR A 533 10.39 35.14 -27.40
N TYR A 534 10.61 33.99 -26.79
CA TYR A 534 9.67 33.30 -25.91
C TYR A 534 10.32 33.00 -24.57
N ARG A 535 9.49 32.86 -23.55
CA ARG A 535 9.87 32.39 -22.21
C ARG A 535 9.09 31.12 -21.88
N ALA A 536 9.81 30.04 -21.57
CA ALA A 536 9.24 28.83 -21.01
C ALA A 536 9.30 28.87 -19.48
N GLU A 537 8.20 28.54 -18.82
CA GLU A 537 8.15 28.28 -17.38
C GLU A 537 7.68 26.85 -17.14
N VAL A 538 8.47 26.05 -16.44
CA VAL A 538 8.11 24.67 -16.07
C VAL A 538 7.95 24.58 -14.56
N ARG A 539 6.81 24.02 -14.11
CA ARG A 539 6.50 23.76 -12.71
C ARG A 539 6.18 22.28 -12.50
N SER A 540 6.72 21.66 -11.46
CA SER A 540 6.38 20.30 -11.07
C SER A 540 5.18 20.28 -10.13
N VAL A 541 4.34 19.25 -10.26
CA VAL A 541 3.17 19.00 -9.42
C VAL A 541 3.25 17.59 -8.86
N ASP A 542 3.17 17.43 -7.54
CA ASP A 542 3.19 16.12 -6.88
C ASP A 542 1.82 15.44 -6.84
N ALA A 543 1.77 14.26 -6.23
CA ALA A 543 0.53 13.52 -5.99
C ALA A 543 -0.48 14.25 -5.06
N ALA A 544 -0.03 15.20 -4.23
CA ALA A 544 -0.87 16.02 -3.35
C ALA A 544 -1.38 17.31 -4.03
N GLY A 545 -0.92 17.61 -5.24
CA GLY A 545 -1.30 18.80 -6.00
C GLY A 545 -0.49 20.06 -5.64
N ALA A 546 0.58 19.94 -4.85
CA ALA A 546 1.45 21.07 -4.55
C ALA A 546 2.30 21.42 -5.78
N ILE A 547 2.50 22.73 -6.03
CA ILE A 547 3.15 23.24 -7.23
C ILE A 547 4.50 23.87 -6.87
N SER A 548 5.54 23.55 -7.62
CA SER A 548 6.87 24.16 -7.46
C SER A 548 6.92 25.63 -7.88
N GLN A 549 8.00 26.33 -7.50
CA GLN A 549 8.40 27.56 -8.22
C GLN A 549 8.72 27.23 -9.69
N PRO A 550 8.53 28.17 -10.63
CA PRO A 550 8.86 27.94 -12.03
C PRO A 550 10.37 27.89 -12.25
N THR A 551 10.81 26.90 -13.01
CA THR A 551 12.10 26.97 -13.69
C THR A 551 11.89 27.69 -15.01
N ILE A 552 12.70 28.73 -15.24
CA ILE A 552 12.51 29.67 -16.34
C ILE A 552 13.61 29.50 -17.38
N LEU A 553 13.24 29.48 -18.65
CA LEU A 553 14.15 29.49 -19.79
C LEU A 553 13.66 30.46 -20.87
N ASP A 554 14.49 31.41 -21.27
CA ASP A 554 14.24 32.25 -22.44
C ASP A 554 14.81 31.58 -23.71
N PHE A 555 14.01 31.49 -24.78
CA PHE A 555 14.39 30.90 -26.07
C PHE A 555 13.88 31.74 -27.25
N ARG A 556 14.39 31.52 -28.46
CA ARG A 556 14.04 32.32 -29.66
C ARG A 556 13.78 31.44 -30.88
N ILE A 557 12.91 31.93 -31.76
CA ILE A 557 12.62 31.36 -33.08
C ILE A 557 13.07 32.38 -34.16
N GLU A 558 14.20 32.10 -34.84
CA GLU A 558 14.83 33.01 -35.82
C GLU A 558 15.00 32.39 -37.23
N ALA A 559 15.44 33.19 -38.21
CA ALA A 559 15.88 32.70 -39.52
C ALA A 559 17.24 32.01 -39.40
N PRO A 560 17.52 30.96 -40.20
CA PRO A 560 18.75 30.21 -40.01
C PRO A 560 19.93 30.92 -40.70
N PRO A 561 21.15 30.84 -40.15
CA PRO A 561 22.35 31.37 -40.77
C PRO A 561 22.70 30.61 -42.06
N SER A 562 23.39 31.28 -43.00
CA SER A 562 23.95 30.59 -44.18
C SER A 562 24.99 29.55 -43.77
N PRO A 563 25.17 28.46 -44.55
CA PRO A 563 26.20 27.48 -44.27
C PRO A 563 27.58 28.15 -44.15
N VAL A 564 28.38 27.73 -43.18
CA VAL A 564 29.74 28.25 -42.95
C VAL A 564 30.76 27.53 -43.82
N SER A 565 30.51 26.24 -44.08
CA SER A 565 31.27 25.46 -45.06
C SER A 565 30.37 24.42 -45.72
N VAL A 566 30.82 23.84 -46.82
CA VAL A 566 30.14 22.71 -47.46
C VAL A 566 31.19 21.63 -47.71
N SER A 567 31.02 20.48 -47.07
CA SER A 567 31.81 19.30 -47.38
C SER A 567 31.27 18.66 -48.65
N VAL A 568 32.13 18.48 -49.66
CA VAL A 568 31.80 17.77 -50.89
C VAL A 568 32.51 16.42 -50.85
N THR A 569 31.74 15.36 -50.64
CA THR A 569 32.24 13.98 -50.61
C THR A 569 31.89 13.29 -51.91
N PRO A 570 32.89 12.90 -52.71
CA PRO A 570 32.64 12.18 -53.95
C PRO A 570 32.29 10.71 -53.71
N GLY A 571 31.26 10.22 -54.42
CA GLY A 571 30.76 8.83 -54.40
C GLY A 571 30.63 8.26 -55.82
N MET A 572 30.17 7.00 -55.95
CA MET A 572 30.10 6.31 -57.25
C MET A 572 29.23 7.06 -58.26
N SER A 573 29.84 7.67 -59.27
CA SER A 573 29.14 8.54 -60.24
C SER A 573 28.21 9.53 -59.53
N SER A 574 28.57 9.96 -58.32
CA SER A 574 27.78 10.85 -57.50
C SER A 574 28.63 11.82 -56.69
N LEU A 575 28.02 12.93 -56.29
CA LEU A 575 28.59 13.87 -55.34
C LEU A 575 27.61 14.04 -54.20
N THR A 576 28.07 13.76 -52.99
CA THR A 576 27.31 14.03 -51.77
C THR A 576 27.81 15.34 -51.16
N VAL A 577 26.96 16.34 -51.15
CA VAL A 577 27.25 17.63 -50.50
C VAL A 577 26.58 17.69 -49.14
N VAL A 578 27.36 18.02 -48.13
CA VAL A 578 26.94 18.15 -46.73
C VAL A 578 27.33 19.54 -46.23
N PRO A 579 26.37 20.48 -46.18
CA PRO A 579 26.59 21.80 -45.60
C PRO A 579 26.85 21.71 -44.10
N THR A 580 27.71 22.59 -43.57
CA THR A 580 27.97 22.74 -42.14
C THR A 580 27.63 24.17 -41.73
N ILE A 581 26.95 24.33 -40.59
CA ILE A 581 26.60 25.62 -39.97
C ILE A 581 27.48 25.84 -38.74
N ALA A 582 27.78 27.10 -38.38
CA ALA A 582 28.44 27.39 -37.10
C ALA A 582 27.48 27.10 -35.93
N ASP A 583 28.07 26.62 -34.85
CA ASP A 583 27.49 25.81 -33.77
C ASP A 583 26.48 26.53 -32.84
N SER A 584 25.75 27.54 -33.31
CA SER A 584 24.91 28.35 -32.39
C SER A 584 23.56 28.85 -32.90
N ALA A 585 23.03 28.44 -34.07
CA ALA A 585 21.74 29.02 -34.52
C ALA A 585 20.80 28.18 -35.39
N ALA A 586 20.87 26.84 -35.40
CA ALA A 586 20.02 26.11 -36.35
C ALA A 586 19.79 24.61 -36.10
N TYR A 587 19.48 24.18 -34.87
CA TYR A 587 18.77 22.89 -34.76
C TYR A 587 17.36 23.06 -35.40
N GLY A 588 16.94 22.11 -36.23
CA GLY A 588 15.71 22.22 -37.02
C GLY A 588 15.85 23.01 -38.34
N SER A 589 17.06 23.28 -38.81
CA SER A 589 17.27 23.84 -40.15
C SER A 589 17.53 22.75 -41.18
N ASN A 590 16.90 22.85 -42.34
CA ASN A 590 17.10 22.00 -43.50
C ASN A 590 17.91 22.77 -44.56
N PHE A 591 18.43 22.12 -45.61
CA PHE A 591 19.11 22.84 -46.69
C PHE A 591 18.34 22.71 -48.00
N GLU A 592 18.36 23.77 -48.80
CA GLU A 592 17.87 23.75 -50.18
C GLU A 592 19.06 23.68 -51.13
N PHE A 593 19.04 22.69 -52.04
CA PHE A 593 20.14 22.40 -52.95
C PHE A 593 19.77 22.74 -54.38
N TRP A 594 20.73 23.37 -55.05
CA TRP A 594 20.69 23.72 -56.46
C TRP A 594 21.96 23.18 -57.13
N PHE A 595 21.82 22.68 -58.35
CA PHE A 595 22.86 21.97 -59.08
C PHE A 595 23.13 22.58 -60.44
N SER A 596 24.40 22.65 -60.83
CA SER A 596 24.83 23.10 -62.15
C SER A 596 26.00 22.25 -62.67
N ASP A 597 26.02 22.02 -63.98
CA ASP A 597 27.10 21.36 -64.70
C ASP A 597 28.29 22.28 -65.00
N LYS A 598 28.10 23.59 -64.79
CA LYS A 598 29.09 24.66 -64.99
C LYS A 598 29.03 25.68 -63.87
N LYS A 599 30.15 26.35 -63.62
CA LYS A 599 30.22 27.43 -62.62
C LYS A 599 29.39 28.64 -63.05
N LEU A 600 28.56 29.17 -62.14
CA LEU A 600 27.78 30.39 -62.36
C LEU A 600 28.63 31.66 -62.16
N LYS A 601 28.09 32.80 -62.60
CA LYS A 601 28.78 34.11 -62.52
C LYS A 601 28.93 34.62 -61.08
N ASP A 602 27.86 34.51 -60.29
CA ASP A 602 27.82 34.89 -58.88
C ASP A 602 26.81 34.02 -58.09
N LYS A 603 26.70 34.28 -56.79
CA LYS A 603 25.87 33.50 -55.85
C LYS A 603 24.56 34.23 -55.49
N SER A 604 24.18 35.28 -56.23
CA SER A 604 22.95 36.01 -55.96
C SER A 604 21.73 35.12 -56.21
N GLU A 605 20.64 35.36 -55.49
CA GLU A 605 19.43 34.54 -55.60
C GLU A 605 18.91 34.49 -57.04
N ASN A 606 18.85 35.62 -57.74
CA ASN A 606 18.40 35.68 -59.13
C ASN A 606 19.27 34.85 -60.10
N GLU A 607 20.59 34.85 -59.92
CA GLU A 607 21.52 34.10 -60.76
C GLU A 607 21.36 32.59 -60.55
N VAL A 608 21.30 32.15 -59.28
CA VAL A 608 21.16 30.73 -58.93
C VAL A 608 19.83 30.16 -59.39
N ILE A 609 18.70 30.88 -59.18
CA ILE A 609 17.38 30.36 -59.56
C ILE A 609 17.15 30.31 -61.08
N THR A 610 17.89 31.09 -61.85
CA THR A 610 17.75 31.16 -63.32
C THR A 610 18.64 30.13 -64.01
N ASN A 611 19.89 29.97 -63.55
CA ASN A 611 20.92 29.22 -64.27
C ASN A 611 21.31 27.89 -63.61
N ALA A 612 20.90 27.60 -62.37
CA ALA A 612 21.04 26.28 -61.75
C ALA A 612 19.68 25.59 -61.62
N LYS A 613 19.69 24.26 -61.57
CA LYS A 613 18.49 23.44 -61.37
C LYS A 613 18.28 23.19 -59.89
N LYS A 614 17.12 23.54 -59.35
CA LYS A 614 16.71 23.10 -58.00
C LYS A 614 16.58 21.58 -58.01
N ILE A 615 17.34 20.92 -57.14
CA ILE A 615 17.41 19.46 -57.08
C ILE A 615 16.62 18.91 -55.89
N GLY A 616 16.56 19.64 -54.76
CA GLY A 616 15.67 19.30 -53.66
C GLY A 616 16.04 19.95 -52.33
N GLN A 617 15.53 19.39 -51.24
CA GLN A 617 15.78 19.84 -49.86
C GLN A 617 16.19 18.65 -48.98
N GLY A 618 17.09 18.87 -48.02
CA GLY A 618 17.61 17.81 -47.14
C GLY A 618 18.78 18.27 -46.26
N GLN A 619 19.28 17.40 -45.37
CA GLN A 619 20.49 17.67 -44.57
C GLN A 619 21.78 17.48 -45.39
N ARG A 620 21.67 16.70 -46.46
CA ARG A 620 22.68 16.45 -47.47
C ARG A 620 21.97 16.21 -48.78
N TRP A 621 22.69 16.36 -49.87
CA TRP A 621 22.20 15.95 -51.18
C TRP A 621 23.21 15.09 -51.88
N THR A 622 22.77 13.95 -52.41
CA THR A 622 23.58 13.10 -53.28
C THR A 622 23.05 13.25 -54.69
N GLN A 623 23.84 13.89 -55.55
CA GLN A 623 23.52 13.97 -56.97
C GLN A 623 24.16 12.79 -57.68
N GLU A 624 23.35 11.96 -58.33
CA GLU A 624 23.76 10.72 -58.99
C GLU A 624 23.80 10.87 -60.52
N ASN A 625 24.31 9.83 -61.21
CA ASN A 625 24.52 9.77 -62.66
C ASN A 625 25.47 10.84 -63.21
N LEU A 626 26.44 11.26 -62.40
CA LEU A 626 27.44 12.24 -62.76
C LEU A 626 28.63 11.58 -63.46
N LYS A 627 29.22 12.29 -64.44
CA LYS A 627 30.40 11.80 -65.16
C LYS A 627 31.62 11.88 -64.26
N VAL A 628 32.29 10.74 -64.09
CA VAL A 628 33.55 10.64 -63.35
C VAL A 628 34.60 11.56 -63.99
N GLY A 629 35.33 12.29 -63.17
CA GLY A 629 36.35 13.26 -63.62
C GLY A 629 35.81 14.60 -64.15
N HIS A 630 34.51 14.84 -64.09
CA HIS A 630 33.90 16.15 -64.42
C HIS A 630 33.59 16.95 -63.15
N GLU A 631 33.93 18.23 -63.12
CA GLU A 631 33.62 19.12 -61.97
C GLU A 631 32.17 19.58 -62.05
N TYR A 632 31.42 19.38 -60.97
CA TYR A 632 30.05 19.86 -60.84
C TYR A 632 29.92 20.84 -59.68
N PHE A 633 28.95 21.76 -59.77
CA PHE A 633 28.77 22.87 -58.84
C PHE A 633 27.43 22.77 -58.12
N PHE A 634 27.44 23.10 -56.83
CA PHE A 634 26.27 23.15 -55.95
C PHE A 634 26.13 24.53 -55.33
N TYR A 635 24.90 25.03 -55.31
CA TYR A 635 24.52 26.26 -54.62
C TYR A 635 23.52 25.91 -53.53
N ILE A 636 23.88 26.21 -52.28
CA ILE A 636 23.20 25.68 -51.11
C ILE A 636 22.89 26.80 -50.14
N ARG A 637 21.66 26.82 -49.63
CA ARG A 637 21.24 27.74 -48.58
C ARG A 637 20.51 27.00 -47.48
N THR A 638 20.62 27.51 -46.28
CA THR A 638 19.88 27.00 -45.14
C THR A 638 18.45 27.50 -45.20
N ILE A 639 17.50 26.63 -44.91
CA ILE A 639 16.07 26.93 -44.81
C ILE A 639 15.58 26.40 -43.47
N ASN A 640 14.60 27.08 -42.89
CA ASN A 640 13.78 26.50 -41.85
C ASN A 640 12.32 26.87 -42.16
N SER A 641 11.38 26.40 -41.36
CA SER A 641 9.95 26.68 -41.53
C SER A 641 9.60 28.17 -41.48
N TYR A 642 10.56 29.03 -41.16
CA TYR A 642 10.36 30.46 -40.98
C TYR A 642 11.05 31.31 -42.06
N GLY A 643 12.04 30.80 -42.81
CA GLY A 643 12.68 31.52 -43.94
C GLY A 643 14.01 30.93 -44.43
N LYS A 644 14.72 31.66 -45.31
CA LYS A 644 15.90 31.18 -46.05
C LYS A 644 17.12 32.08 -45.87
N SER A 645 18.32 31.50 -45.88
CA SER A 645 19.60 32.21 -45.88
C SER A 645 20.06 32.61 -47.29
N ALA A 646 21.18 33.34 -47.39
CA ALA A 646 21.93 33.50 -48.63
C ALA A 646 22.57 32.18 -49.12
N PHE A 647 22.90 32.10 -50.42
CA PHE A 647 23.52 30.92 -51.04
C PHE A 647 25.04 30.86 -50.81
N VAL A 648 25.54 29.63 -50.65
CA VAL A 648 26.95 29.27 -50.60
C VAL A 648 27.25 28.33 -51.77
N GLU A 649 28.43 28.45 -52.37
CA GLU A 649 28.88 27.64 -53.50
C GLU A 649 29.81 26.54 -53.03
N ALA A 650 29.68 25.34 -53.59
CA ALA A 650 30.59 24.22 -53.43
C ALA A 650 30.79 23.52 -54.79
N SER A 651 31.92 22.84 -54.99
CA SER A 651 32.17 22.04 -56.20
C SER A 651 32.91 20.75 -55.88
N GLY A 652 32.84 19.76 -56.79
CA GLY A 652 33.58 18.50 -56.65
C GLY A 652 33.55 17.62 -57.89
N PHE A 653 34.28 16.51 -57.83
CA PHE A 653 34.43 15.50 -58.90
C PHE A 653 33.92 14.12 -58.44
N PRO A 654 32.98 13.44 -59.12
CA PRO A 654 32.44 12.13 -58.71
C PRO A 654 33.48 10.97 -58.73
N ASN A 655 33.35 9.99 -57.82
CA ASN A 655 34.23 8.80 -57.63
C ASN A 655 33.57 7.48 -58.13
N SER A 656 34.08 6.28 -57.76
CA SER A 656 33.52 4.96 -58.13
C SER A 656 33.51 3.87 -57.01
N VAL A 657 32.34 3.23 -56.79
CA VAL A 657 31.87 1.99 -56.07
C VAL A 657 31.83 1.87 -54.51
N ALA A 658 30.74 1.24 -54.00
CA ALA A 658 30.30 0.97 -52.62
C ALA A 658 31.11 -0.05 -51.77
N SER A 659 32.22 -0.60 -52.25
CA SER A 659 33.24 -1.19 -51.33
C SER A 659 33.78 -0.12 -50.38
N ASP A 660 33.76 1.14 -50.85
CA ASP A 660 34.39 2.24 -50.17
C ASP A 660 33.77 2.58 -48.82
N ILE A 661 32.49 2.31 -48.51
CA ILE A 661 31.92 2.67 -47.19
C ILE A 661 32.30 1.66 -46.10
N ILE A 662 32.29 0.36 -46.41
CA ILE A 662 32.78 -0.67 -45.47
C ILE A 662 34.30 -0.56 -45.37
N ASP A 663 34.99 -0.35 -46.50
CA ASP A 663 36.44 -0.10 -46.49
C ASP A 663 36.77 1.24 -45.82
N GLU A 664 35.92 2.26 -45.84
CA GLU A 664 36.16 3.55 -45.18
C GLU A 664 35.85 3.48 -43.68
N ILE A 665 34.83 2.74 -43.25
CA ILE A 665 34.59 2.45 -41.82
C ILE A 665 35.70 1.55 -41.29
N ASP A 666 36.08 0.51 -42.03
CA ASP A 666 37.20 -0.38 -41.70
C ASP A 666 38.52 0.40 -41.68
N LYS A 667 38.82 1.26 -42.68
CA LYS A 667 39.98 2.16 -42.66
C LYS A 667 39.93 3.12 -41.46
N LYS A 668 38.79 3.77 -41.18
CA LYS A 668 38.63 4.70 -40.05
C LYS A 668 38.85 4.01 -38.70
N ILE A 669 38.34 2.80 -38.52
CA ILE A 669 38.52 2.01 -37.29
C ILE A 669 39.96 1.46 -37.21
N ASN A 670 40.50 0.96 -38.31
CA ASN A 670 41.86 0.43 -38.40
C ASN A 670 42.95 1.49 -38.21
N ASP A 671 42.62 2.77 -38.43
CA ASP A 671 43.53 3.89 -38.23
C ASP A 671 43.60 4.45 -36.81
N THR A 672 42.78 3.92 -35.92
CA THR A 672 42.78 4.33 -34.51
C THR A 672 43.99 3.78 -33.77
N GLU A 673 44.46 4.53 -32.75
CA GLU A 673 45.64 4.11 -31.99
C GLU A 673 45.40 2.76 -31.27
N ALA A 674 44.19 2.54 -30.74
CA ALA A 674 43.84 1.29 -30.08
C ALA A 674 43.88 0.07 -31.04
N ILE A 675 43.29 0.15 -32.23
CA ILE A 675 43.35 -0.97 -33.19
C ILE A 675 44.78 -1.16 -33.72
N LYS A 676 45.56 -0.09 -33.89
CA LYS A 676 46.98 -0.17 -34.24
C LYS A 676 47.78 -0.96 -33.19
N GLN A 677 47.56 -0.69 -31.90
CA GLN A 677 48.19 -1.46 -30.81
C GLN A 677 47.73 -2.93 -30.79
N LEU A 678 46.44 -3.19 -31.01
CA LEU A 678 45.89 -4.55 -31.08
C LEU A 678 46.47 -5.35 -32.26
N LYS A 679 46.60 -4.72 -33.44
CA LYS A 679 47.21 -5.33 -34.65
C LYS A 679 48.71 -5.57 -34.51
N LYS A 680 49.43 -4.67 -33.81
CA LYS A 680 50.87 -4.80 -33.56
C LYS A 680 51.17 -6.06 -32.73
N GLY A 681 50.24 -6.46 -31.86
CA GLY A 681 50.36 -7.69 -31.07
C GLY A 681 51.61 -7.73 -30.19
N ILE A 682 52.04 -8.94 -29.82
CA ILE A 682 53.34 -9.16 -29.18
C ILE A 682 54.31 -9.61 -30.28
N ASP A 683 55.15 -8.70 -30.77
CA ASP A 683 56.20 -9.05 -31.76
C ASP A 683 57.61 -8.59 -31.34
N SER A 684 57.70 -7.71 -30.34
CA SER A 684 58.98 -7.29 -29.80
C SER A 684 59.65 -8.40 -28.97
N SER A 685 60.92 -8.65 -29.25
CA SER A 685 61.78 -9.36 -28.31
C SER A 685 61.86 -8.55 -26.99
N THR A 686 62.09 -9.24 -25.88
CA THR A 686 62.34 -8.60 -24.59
C THR A 686 63.42 -7.52 -24.72
N GLU A 687 64.42 -7.78 -25.53
CA GLU A 687 65.54 -6.88 -25.82
C GLU A 687 65.09 -5.59 -26.53
N ALA A 688 64.17 -5.67 -27.50
CA ALA A 688 63.66 -4.50 -28.21
C ALA A 688 62.84 -3.55 -27.30
N ILE A 689 62.10 -4.10 -26.34
CA ILE A 689 61.36 -3.29 -25.35
C ILE A 689 62.34 -2.53 -24.44
N LEU A 690 63.37 -3.22 -23.97
CA LEU A 690 64.41 -2.63 -23.12
C LEU A 690 65.23 -1.57 -23.88
N GLU A 691 65.47 -1.77 -25.18
CA GLU A 691 66.19 -0.81 -26.03
C GLU A 691 65.35 0.46 -26.28
N ASN A 692 64.06 0.32 -26.56
CA ASN A 692 63.14 1.45 -26.70
C ASN A 692 63.03 2.26 -25.39
N ALA A 693 62.98 1.58 -24.23
CA ALA A 693 62.94 2.23 -22.92
C ALA A 693 64.18 3.09 -22.63
N LYS A 694 65.38 2.58 -23.00
CA LYS A 694 66.64 3.32 -22.87
C LYS A 694 66.65 4.61 -23.70
N GLY A 695 66.05 4.60 -24.89
CA GLY A 695 65.96 5.78 -25.76
C GLY A 695 65.07 6.91 -25.23
N LEU A 696 64.18 6.60 -24.27
CA LEU A 696 63.22 7.55 -23.69
C LEU A 696 63.50 7.88 -22.22
N ASN A 697 64.66 7.49 -21.69
CA ASN A 697 65.02 7.59 -20.26
C ASN A 697 64.02 6.89 -19.30
N GLY A 698 63.37 5.82 -19.77
CA GLY A 698 62.38 5.08 -18.98
C GLY A 698 62.98 4.26 -17.84
N ASN A 699 62.23 4.13 -16.74
CA ASN A 699 62.59 3.24 -15.66
C ASN A 699 62.31 1.80 -16.07
N THR A 700 63.28 0.91 -15.90
CA THR A 700 63.24 -0.44 -16.45
C THR A 700 63.58 -1.48 -15.39
N GLN A 701 62.73 -2.49 -15.24
CA GLN A 701 63.00 -3.69 -14.45
C GLN A 701 63.00 -4.92 -15.34
N TYR A 702 64.06 -5.71 -15.26
CA TYR A 702 64.22 -6.92 -16.06
C TYR A 702 64.66 -8.09 -15.20
N PHE A 703 63.84 -9.14 -15.16
CA PHE A 703 64.14 -10.39 -14.49
C PHE A 703 64.22 -11.50 -15.52
N MET A 704 65.30 -12.29 -15.49
CA MET A 704 65.46 -13.40 -16.42
C MET A 704 66.15 -14.60 -15.78
N ARG A 705 65.77 -15.80 -16.25
CA ARG A 705 66.53 -17.04 -16.08
C ARG A 705 66.58 -17.80 -17.39
N GLN A 706 67.75 -18.36 -17.71
CA GLN A 706 67.95 -19.16 -18.91
C GLN A 706 68.65 -20.47 -18.55
N ASN A 707 68.18 -21.58 -19.13
CA ASN A 707 68.81 -22.89 -19.05
C ASN A 707 68.76 -23.55 -20.44
N GLY A 708 69.91 -23.61 -21.12
CA GLY A 708 69.99 -24.06 -22.52
C GLY A 708 69.11 -23.20 -23.45
N LYS A 709 68.17 -23.85 -24.14
CA LYS A 709 67.19 -23.22 -25.05
C LYS A 709 65.93 -22.68 -24.35
N MET A 710 65.81 -22.88 -23.03
CA MET A 710 64.68 -22.42 -22.24
C MET A 710 65.00 -21.07 -21.60
N LYS A 711 64.13 -20.07 -21.78
CA LYS A 711 64.26 -18.74 -21.17
C LYS A 711 62.93 -18.30 -20.58
N ALA A 712 62.95 -17.80 -19.34
CA ALA A 712 61.82 -17.12 -18.72
C ALA A 712 62.22 -15.68 -18.40
N ALA A 713 61.39 -14.72 -18.80
CA ALA A 713 61.65 -13.29 -18.67
C ALA A 713 60.43 -12.53 -18.17
N ILE A 714 60.65 -11.56 -17.29
CA ILE A 714 59.66 -10.56 -16.86
C ILE A 714 60.25 -9.18 -17.11
N VAL A 715 59.51 -8.32 -17.81
CA VAL A 715 59.92 -6.96 -18.17
C VAL A 715 58.88 -5.99 -17.67
N ARG A 716 59.33 -4.92 -16.99
CA ARG A 716 58.51 -3.76 -16.66
C ARG A 716 59.22 -2.50 -17.13
N VAL A 717 58.50 -1.64 -17.85
CA VAL A 717 59.02 -0.39 -18.40
C VAL A 717 58.02 0.71 -18.12
N ASP A 718 58.47 1.80 -17.50
CA ASP A 718 57.71 3.04 -17.35
C ASP A 718 58.45 4.17 -18.08
N ASN A 719 57.87 4.66 -19.17
CA ASN A 719 58.38 5.76 -19.97
C ASN A 719 57.57 7.03 -19.71
N TYR A 720 58.23 8.17 -19.62
CA TYR A 720 57.58 9.48 -19.52
C TYR A 720 58.41 10.53 -20.25
N VAL A 721 57.77 11.26 -21.15
CA VAL A 721 58.43 12.26 -22.00
C VAL A 721 57.57 13.50 -22.08
N VAL A 722 58.17 14.66 -21.80
CA VAL A 722 57.53 15.96 -22.02
C VAL A 722 58.46 16.81 -22.88
N THR A 723 57.91 17.39 -23.95
CA THR A 723 58.57 18.40 -24.79
C THR A 723 57.70 19.65 -24.83
N GLU A 724 58.17 20.71 -25.50
CA GLU A 724 57.40 21.97 -25.63
C GLU A 724 55.98 21.78 -26.17
N THR A 725 55.73 20.71 -26.95
CA THR A 725 54.42 20.48 -27.58
C THR A 725 53.88 19.07 -27.43
N LYS A 726 54.52 18.20 -26.65
CA LYS A 726 54.08 16.80 -26.48
C LYS A 726 54.24 16.34 -25.04
N ALA A 727 53.28 15.54 -24.57
CA ALA A 727 53.37 14.79 -23.32
C ALA A 727 53.05 13.31 -23.60
N LEU A 728 53.84 12.39 -23.04
CA LEU A 728 53.68 10.95 -23.13
C LEU A 728 53.92 10.34 -21.76
N ALA A 729 53.03 9.44 -21.33
CA ALA A 729 53.24 8.51 -20.24
C ALA A 729 52.88 7.09 -20.72
N GLU A 730 53.74 6.12 -20.50
CA GLU A 730 53.56 4.74 -20.93
C GLU A 730 54.08 3.77 -19.87
N SER A 731 53.33 2.69 -19.62
CA SER A 731 53.75 1.59 -18.76
C SER A 731 53.51 0.26 -19.48
N ILE A 732 54.52 -0.61 -19.52
CA ILE A 732 54.48 -1.92 -20.17
C ILE A 732 54.91 -2.98 -19.15
N HIS A 733 54.10 -4.03 -18.99
CA HIS A 733 54.42 -5.21 -18.21
C HIS A 733 54.27 -6.46 -19.07
N GLN A 734 55.37 -7.17 -19.31
CA GLN A 734 55.39 -8.39 -20.11
C GLN A 734 55.98 -9.56 -19.31
N VAL A 735 55.35 -10.73 -19.44
CA VAL A 735 55.93 -12.03 -19.07
C VAL A 735 56.12 -12.87 -20.33
N ARG A 736 57.25 -13.55 -20.46
CA ARG A 736 57.56 -14.40 -21.61
C ARG A 736 58.29 -15.66 -21.20
N ALA A 737 57.84 -16.79 -21.73
CA ALA A 737 58.52 -18.09 -21.65
C ALA A 737 58.86 -18.55 -23.07
N THR A 738 60.13 -18.86 -23.31
CA THR A 738 60.66 -19.28 -24.62
C THR A 738 61.29 -20.65 -24.51
N ALA A 739 61.03 -21.48 -25.51
CA ALA A 739 61.57 -22.82 -25.70
C ALA A 739 61.96 -22.99 -27.19
N ASP A 740 63.25 -22.77 -27.50
CA ASP A 740 63.75 -22.78 -28.88
C ASP A 740 62.99 -21.81 -29.80
N LYS A 741 62.27 -22.30 -30.82
CA LYS A 741 61.45 -21.49 -31.75
C LYS A 741 60.05 -21.17 -31.23
N SER A 742 59.60 -21.85 -30.17
CA SER A 742 58.27 -21.68 -29.61
C SER A 742 58.34 -20.78 -28.37
N TRP A 743 57.31 -19.98 -28.15
CA TRP A 743 57.24 -19.12 -26.98
C TRP A 743 55.80 -18.73 -26.66
N ALA A 744 55.54 -18.44 -25.39
CA ALA A 744 54.29 -17.88 -24.90
C ALA A 744 54.58 -16.56 -24.18
N ALA A 745 53.75 -15.54 -24.42
CA ALA A 745 53.87 -14.27 -23.74
C ALA A 745 52.50 -13.68 -23.40
N ALA A 746 52.46 -12.92 -22.32
CA ALA A 746 51.35 -12.05 -21.97
C ALA A 746 51.89 -10.64 -21.69
N GLN A 747 51.19 -9.63 -22.17
CA GLN A 747 51.59 -8.22 -22.06
C GLN A 747 50.40 -7.35 -21.69
N ASN A 748 50.58 -6.50 -20.68
CA ASN A 748 49.70 -5.38 -20.36
C ASN A 748 50.43 -4.07 -20.70
N SER A 749 49.74 -3.16 -21.38
CA SER A 749 50.28 -1.86 -21.79
C SER A 749 49.27 -0.76 -21.51
N LEU A 750 49.74 0.31 -20.87
CA LEU A 750 48.99 1.54 -20.61
C LEU A 750 49.72 2.69 -21.28
N GLN A 751 49.02 3.53 -22.04
CA GLN A 751 49.63 4.68 -22.70
C GLN A 751 48.68 5.88 -22.67
N ALA A 752 49.20 7.07 -22.37
CA ALA A 752 48.52 8.35 -22.51
C ALA A 752 49.43 9.35 -23.21
N LYS A 753 48.91 10.04 -24.22
CA LYS A 753 49.66 10.93 -25.08
C LYS A 753 48.85 12.18 -25.43
N TYR A 754 49.54 13.32 -25.49
CA TYR A 754 48.99 14.58 -25.98
C TYR A 754 49.99 15.26 -26.93
N ASP A 755 49.53 15.75 -28.08
CA ASP A 755 50.31 16.51 -29.07
C ASP A 755 49.62 17.86 -29.33
N MET A 756 50.13 18.92 -28.68
CA MET A 756 49.57 20.27 -28.75
C MET A 756 49.59 20.86 -30.17
N LYS A 757 50.58 20.49 -31.00
CA LYS A 757 50.69 21.04 -32.37
C LYS A 757 49.61 20.50 -33.29
N LYS A 758 49.19 19.26 -33.05
CA LYS A 758 48.16 18.59 -33.86
C LYS A 758 46.76 18.70 -33.23
N GLY A 759 46.66 19.14 -31.98
CA GLY A 759 45.41 19.07 -31.22
C GLY A 759 44.94 17.63 -31.01
N GLU A 760 45.88 16.68 -31.00
CA GLU A 760 45.59 15.25 -30.91
C GLU A 760 45.91 14.74 -29.51
N ALA A 761 45.07 13.83 -29.00
CA ALA A 761 45.31 13.14 -27.74
C ALA A 761 44.91 11.67 -27.87
N SER A 762 45.56 10.78 -27.12
CA SER A 762 45.12 9.38 -27.04
C SER A 762 45.38 8.80 -25.66
N ALA A 763 44.51 7.89 -25.23
CA ALA A 763 44.72 7.03 -24.07
C ALA A 763 44.36 5.60 -24.46
N THR A 764 45.24 4.63 -24.20
CA THR A 764 45.04 3.22 -24.53
C THR A 764 45.40 2.31 -23.37
N LEU A 765 44.60 1.26 -23.20
CA LEU A 765 44.86 0.09 -22.36
C LEU A 765 44.84 -1.14 -23.28
N THR A 766 45.91 -1.92 -23.30
CA THR A 766 46.04 -3.12 -24.14
C THR A 766 46.43 -4.32 -23.30
N ASN A 767 45.69 -5.42 -23.45
CA ASN A 767 46.01 -6.73 -22.90
C ASN A 767 46.19 -7.69 -24.06
N LEU A 768 47.36 -8.30 -24.18
CA LEU A 768 47.70 -9.20 -25.28
C LEU A 768 48.24 -10.51 -24.72
N VAL A 769 47.89 -11.61 -25.37
CA VAL A 769 48.52 -12.91 -25.19
C VAL A 769 48.90 -13.46 -26.56
N LYS A 770 50.06 -14.10 -26.63
CA LYS A 770 50.53 -14.74 -27.86
C LYS A 770 51.22 -16.05 -27.54
N ILE A 771 50.88 -17.08 -28.30
CA ILE A 771 51.60 -18.35 -28.33
C ILE A 771 52.13 -18.53 -29.74
N VAL A 772 53.45 -18.66 -29.86
CA VAL A 772 54.11 -19.13 -31.07
C VAL A 772 54.49 -20.59 -30.85
N TYR A 773 53.93 -21.47 -31.67
CA TYR A 773 54.21 -22.90 -31.65
C TYR A 773 54.68 -23.32 -33.05
N ASP A 774 55.94 -23.75 -33.13
CA ASP A 774 56.58 -24.19 -34.38
C ASP A 774 56.47 -23.17 -35.54
N GLY A 775 56.59 -21.89 -35.21
CA GLY A 775 56.49 -20.78 -36.17
C GLY A 775 55.06 -20.30 -36.47
N VAL A 776 54.02 -20.98 -35.99
CA VAL A 776 52.63 -20.55 -36.11
C VAL A 776 52.25 -19.70 -34.90
N SER A 777 51.66 -18.53 -35.15
CA SER A 777 51.25 -17.59 -34.10
C SER A 777 49.75 -17.71 -33.82
N TYR A 778 49.40 -17.78 -32.53
CA TYR A 778 48.05 -17.73 -32.01
C TYR A 778 47.97 -16.54 -31.06
N ASP A 779 47.19 -15.54 -31.44
CA ASP A 779 47.08 -14.26 -30.75
C ASP A 779 45.65 -14.09 -30.20
N ALA A 780 45.55 -13.57 -28.98
CA ALA A 780 44.30 -13.03 -28.46
C ALA A 780 44.57 -11.73 -27.71
N GLY A 781 43.63 -10.79 -27.77
CA GLY A 781 43.84 -9.49 -27.17
C GLY A 781 42.57 -8.68 -26.94
N MET A 782 42.67 -7.75 -25.99
CA MET A 782 41.68 -6.72 -25.72
C MET A 782 42.36 -5.37 -25.72
N VAL A 783 41.73 -4.39 -26.36
CA VAL A 783 42.14 -2.99 -26.29
C VAL A 783 40.97 -2.11 -25.90
N ILE A 784 41.22 -1.11 -25.08
CA ILE A 784 40.31 0.00 -24.81
C ILE A 784 41.08 1.26 -25.15
N GLY A 785 40.48 2.17 -25.93
CA GLY A 785 41.13 3.42 -26.24
C GLY A 785 40.16 4.55 -26.49
N ALA A 786 40.63 5.76 -26.19
CA ALA A 786 40.00 7.01 -26.60
C ALA A 786 41.03 7.85 -27.35
N GLU A 787 40.64 8.46 -28.46
CA GLU A 787 41.49 9.36 -29.23
C GLU A 787 40.73 10.64 -29.60
N LEU A 788 41.41 11.77 -29.49
CA LEU A 788 41.01 13.06 -30.03
C LEU A 788 41.79 13.26 -31.32
N LYS A 789 41.08 13.31 -32.46
CA LYS A 789 41.63 13.67 -33.77
C LYS A 789 40.65 14.59 -34.47
N ASN A 790 41.15 15.67 -35.07
CA ASN A 790 40.31 16.65 -35.78
C ASN A 790 39.12 17.14 -34.92
N GLU A 791 39.38 17.50 -33.65
CA GLU A 791 38.38 18.01 -32.69
C GLU A 791 37.24 17.04 -32.33
N LYS A 792 37.33 15.76 -32.76
CA LYS A 792 36.36 14.72 -32.42
C LYS A 792 37.02 13.68 -31.52
N VAL A 793 36.33 13.37 -30.42
CA VAL A 793 36.69 12.26 -29.55
C VAL A 793 36.03 11.00 -30.10
N THR A 794 36.83 9.99 -30.40
CA THR A 794 36.35 8.63 -30.68
C THR A 794 36.82 7.71 -29.55
N SER A 795 35.93 6.86 -29.06
CA SER A 795 36.25 5.84 -28.06
C SER A 795 35.90 4.47 -28.61
N MET A 796 36.68 3.46 -28.22
CA MET A 796 36.48 2.09 -28.67
C MET A 796 36.98 1.07 -27.67
N MET A 797 36.34 -0.09 -27.71
CA MET A 797 36.79 -1.31 -27.09
C MET A 797 36.82 -2.38 -28.18
N GLY A 798 37.98 -3.00 -28.38
CA GLY A 798 38.21 -3.99 -29.42
C GLY A 798 38.71 -5.30 -28.81
N PHE A 799 38.27 -6.41 -29.39
CA PHE A 799 38.71 -7.76 -29.03
C PHE A 799 39.24 -8.45 -30.29
N ASN A 800 40.34 -9.19 -30.16
CA ASN A 800 40.85 -10.08 -31.17
C ASN A 800 40.91 -11.49 -30.57
N ALA A 801 40.09 -12.41 -31.04
CA ALA A 801 40.08 -13.81 -30.64
C ALA A 801 39.32 -14.65 -31.68
N GLN A 802 39.64 -15.94 -31.79
CA GLN A 802 38.88 -16.89 -32.63
C GLN A 802 37.52 -17.25 -31.99
N GLN A 803 37.48 -17.27 -30.67
CA GLN A 803 36.30 -17.61 -29.86
C GLN A 803 36.21 -16.63 -28.69
N PHE A 804 35.02 -16.10 -28.44
CA PHE A 804 34.76 -15.17 -27.34
C PHE A 804 33.43 -15.48 -26.67
N ALA A 805 33.37 -15.44 -25.34
CA ALA A 805 32.24 -15.99 -24.59
C ALA A 805 31.94 -15.14 -23.35
N PHE A 806 30.65 -14.94 -23.07
CA PHE A 806 30.18 -14.37 -21.82
C PHE A 806 29.47 -15.44 -20.98
N TYR A 807 29.89 -15.54 -19.72
CA TYR A 807 29.35 -16.50 -18.76
C TYR A 807 28.70 -15.76 -17.59
N ASN A 808 27.61 -16.33 -17.04
CA ASN A 808 27.00 -15.91 -15.80
C ASN A 808 27.53 -16.79 -14.64
N PRO A 809 28.27 -16.22 -13.67
CA PRO A 809 28.85 -16.97 -12.55
C PRO A 809 27.84 -17.12 -11.39
N SER A 810 26.66 -17.69 -11.63
CA SER A 810 25.66 -17.90 -10.59
C SER A 810 25.85 -19.26 -9.89
N ASN A 811 25.80 -19.30 -8.56
CA ASN A 811 25.91 -20.54 -7.75
C ASN A 811 27.17 -21.42 -8.02
N GLY A 812 28.29 -20.80 -8.41
CA GLY A 812 29.53 -21.52 -8.73
C GLY A 812 29.50 -22.26 -10.08
N LYS A 813 28.46 -22.06 -10.89
CA LYS A 813 28.39 -22.54 -12.28
C LYS A 813 28.68 -21.38 -13.23
N MET A 814 29.38 -21.69 -14.32
CA MET A 814 29.71 -20.75 -15.39
C MET A 814 28.75 -21.01 -16.55
N ASP A 815 27.56 -20.42 -16.51
CA ASP A 815 26.54 -20.64 -17.53
C ASP A 815 26.77 -19.72 -18.73
N LEU A 816 27.00 -20.29 -19.92
CA LEU A 816 27.22 -19.54 -21.16
C LEU A 816 25.91 -18.91 -21.63
N PHE A 817 25.87 -17.58 -21.82
CA PHE A 817 24.67 -16.90 -22.34
C PHE A 817 24.90 -16.18 -23.68
N MET A 818 26.15 -15.88 -24.03
CA MET A 818 26.52 -15.34 -25.34
C MET A 818 27.87 -15.91 -25.77
N TYR A 819 27.98 -16.29 -27.04
CA TYR A 819 29.18 -16.87 -27.63
C TYR A 819 29.40 -16.36 -29.06
N LEU A 820 30.63 -16.02 -29.39
CA LEU A 820 31.04 -15.59 -30.72
C LEU A 820 32.04 -16.60 -31.27
N GLN A 821 31.75 -17.08 -32.47
CA GLN A 821 32.62 -18.00 -33.21
C GLN A 821 32.45 -17.77 -34.71
N ASP A 822 33.56 -17.75 -35.45
CA ASP A 822 33.59 -17.68 -36.91
C ASP A 822 32.78 -16.49 -37.49
N GLY A 823 32.76 -15.35 -36.76
CA GLY A 823 32.04 -14.15 -37.14
C GLY A 823 30.52 -14.19 -36.87
N GLN A 824 30.02 -15.24 -36.22
CA GLN A 824 28.62 -15.38 -35.83
C GLN A 824 28.45 -15.17 -34.32
N VAL A 825 27.30 -14.64 -33.92
CA VAL A 825 26.91 -14.45 -32.53
C VAL A 825 25.80 -15.44 -32.18
N PHE A 826 26.00 -16.20 -31.11
CA PHE A 826 25.05 -17.16 -30.55
C PHE A 826 24.58 -16.63 -29.20
N ILE A 827 23.27 -16.51 -29.01
CA ILE A 827 22.65 -15.97 -27.80
C ILE A 827 21.50 -16.89 -27.41
N ASN A 828 21.42 -17.27 -26.13
CA ASN A 828 20.32 -18.10 -25.63
C ASN A 828 19.03 -17.28 -25.45
N GLU A 829 19.12 -16.11 -24.82
CA GLU A 829 17.98 -15.22 -24.57
C GLU A 829 18.44 -13.75 -24.67
N ALA A 830 17.64 -12.88 -25.28
CA ALA A 830 17.94 -11.46 -25.46
C ALA A 830 16.71 -10.59 -25.23
N PHE A 831 16.86 -9.50 -24.48
CA PHE A 831 15.86 -8.44 -24.36
C PHE A 831 16.22 -7.32 -25.33
N ILE A 832 15.38 -7.06 -26.34
CA ILE A 832 15.66 -6.13 -27.44
C ILE A 832 14.55 -5.09 -27.51
N ASN A 833 14.89 -3.81 -27.38
CA ASN A 833 13.93 -2.71 -27.47
C ASN A 833 13.42 -2.50 -28.91
N GLU A 834 14.34 -2.44 -29.88
CA GLU A 834 14.02 -2.30 -31.31
C GLU A 834 15.07 -3.07 -32.14
N ALA A 835 14.64 -3.70 -33.25
CA ALA A 835 15.52 -4.41 -34.18
C ALA A 835 15.21 -4.02 -35.63
N TRP A 836 16.25 -3.57 -36.36
CA TRP A 836 16.20 -3.32 -37.80
C TRP A 836 16.95 -4.45 -38.52
N LEU A 837 16.21 -5.31 -39.22
CA LEU A 837 16.75 -6.51 -39.85
C LEU A 837 16.48 -6.48 -41.36
N ASN A 838 17.52 -6.72 -42.17
CA ASN A 838 17.34 -6.89 -43.61
C ASN A 838 16.53 -8.16 -43.94
N SER A 839 16.72 -9.21 -43.14
CA SER A 839 16.01 -10.50 -43.27
C SER A 839 16.03 -11.25 -41.94
N ILE A 840 14.95 -11.98 -41.63
CA ILE A 840 14.88 -12.91 -40.49
C ILE A 840 14.47 -14.31 -40.97
N VAL A 841 15.14 -15.35 -40.46
CA VAL A 841 14.78 -16.75 -40.67
C VAL A 841 14.33 -17.34 -39.33
N VAL A 842 13.07 -17.76 -39.24
CA VAL A 842 12.45 -18.27 -38.02
C VAL A 842 12.33 -19.78 -38.11
N ILE A 843 12.88 -20.52 -37.14
CA ILE A 843 12.88 -22.00 -37.15
C ILE A 843 11.65 -22.58 -36.42
N ASP A 844 11.25 -21.98 -35.29
CA ASP A 844 10.13 -22.46 -34.47
C ASP A 844 8.96 -21.46 -34.51
N LYS A 845 9.06 -20.34 -33.79
CA LYS A 845 8.00 -19.34 -33.71
C LYS A 845 8.45 -17.95 -33.26
N ILE A 846 7.65 -16.94 -33.57
CA ILE A 846 7.64 -15.60 -32.94
C ILE A 846 6.29 -15.44 -32.24
N GLN A 847 6.24 -15.04 -30.97
CA GLN A 847 4.97 -14.87 -30.26
C GLN A 847 5.00 -13.68 -29.30
N SER A 848 3.85 -13.10 -28.99
CA SER A 848 3.73 -12.15 -27.88
C SER A 848 3.79 -12.87 -26.53
N GLN A 849 4.21 -12.15 -25.49
CA GLN A 849 4.30 -12.68 -24.13
C GLN A 849 2.96 -13.19 -23.60
N ASN A 850 1.87 -12.51 -23.94
CA ASN A 850 0.52 -12.82 -23.51
C ASN A 850 -0.24 -13.78 -24.46
N TYR A 851 0.47 -14.47 -25.37
CA TYR A 851 -0.17 -15.38 -26.30
C TYR A 851 -0.84 -16.55 -25.55
N LEU A 852 -2.16 -16.61 -25.65
CA LEU A 852 -2.99 -17.73 -25.24
C LEU A 852 -3.81 -18.13 -26.46
N PRO A 853 -3.76 -19.40 -26.90
CA PRO A 853 -4.50 -19.86 -28.07
C PRO A 853 -5.96 -19.43 -28.00
N GLU A 854 -6.43 -18.85 -29.09
CA GLU A 854 -7.79 -18.38 -29.31
C GLU A 854 -8.29 -17.30 -28.35
N LYS A 855 -7.43 -16.73 -27.49
CA LYS A 855 -7.84 -15.81 -26.41
C LYS A 855 -7.13 -14.46 -26.45
N SER A 856 -5.81 -14.44 -26.49
CA SER A 856 -5.05 -13.18 -26.43
C SER A 856 -3.69 -13.31 -27.10
N GLY A 857 -3.11 -12.17 -27.49
CA GLY A 857 -1.79 -12.11 -28.11
C GLY A 857 -1.70 -12.63 -29.55
N PHE A 858 -0.48 -12.76 -30.06
CA PHE A 858 -0.21 -13.26 -31.43
C PHE A 858 0.88 -14.32 -31.45
N ILE A 859 0.85 -15.16 -32.48
CA ILE A 859 1.90 -16.11 -32.82
C ILE A 859 2.09 -16.20 -34.33
N LEU A 860 3.34 -16.21 -34.76
CA LEU A 860 3.81 -16.69 -36.06
C LEU A 860 4.55 -18.01 -35.80
N ASP A 861 3.87 -19.12 -36.04
CA ASP A 861 4.37 -20.48 -35.88
C ASP A 861 4.94 -20.96 -37.22
N ALA A 862 6.24 -20.79 -37.39
CA ALA A 862 6.96 -21.17 -38.60
C ALA A 862 7.02 -22.70 -38.76
N LYS A 863 7.05 -23.43 -37.65
CA LYS A 863 7.12 -24.89 -37.66
C LYS A 863 5.85 -25.54 -38.19
N ASN A 864 4.69 -25.00 -37.84
CA ASN A 864 3.38 -25.54 -38.22
C ASN A 864 2.69 -24.73 -39.33
N ASN A 865 3.37 -23.74 -39.92
CA ASN A 865 2.82 -22.84 -40.95
C ASN A 865 1.50 -22.17 -40.54
N ARG A 866 1.48 -21.59 -39.34
CA ARG A 866 0.28 -20.96 -38.76
C ARG A 866 0.57 -19.56 -38.27
N PHE A 867 -0.32 -18.62 -38.56
CA PHE A 867 -0.33 -17.29 -37.99
C PHE A 867 -1.67 -17.03 -37.28
N GLU A 868 -1.62 -16.54 -36.04
CA GLU A 868 -2.80 -16.26 -35.24
C GLU A 868 -2.62 -14.95 -34.49
N MET A 869 -3.66 -14.12 -34.46
CA MET A 869 -3.68 -12.84 -33.76
C MET A 869 -5.05 -12.65 -33.08
N ASN A 870 -5.04 -12.58 -31.76
CA ASN A 870 -6.22 -12.45 -30.91
C ASN A 870 -6.29 -11.03 -30.33
N SER A 871 -7.50 -10.51 -30.18
CA SER A 871 -7.75 -9.25 -29.48
C SER A 871 -7.48 -9.40 -27.97
N ASN A 872 -6.99 -8.35 -27.33
CA ASN A 872 -6.75 -8.34 -25.88
C ASN A 872 -8.00 -7.95 -25.05
N SER A 873 -9.07 -7.48 -25.69
CA SER A 873 -10.24 -6.92 -24.99
C SER A 873 -11.54 -7.69 -25.19
N LYS A 874 -11.61 -8.58 -26.19
CA LYS A 874 -12.81 -9.33 -26.62
C LYS A 874 -12.42 -10.60 -27.38
N ASP A 875 -13.35 -11.54 -27.61
CA ASP A 875 -13.07 -12.83 -28.27
C ASP A 875 -12.84 -12.75 -29.80
N SER A 876 -12.58 -11.56 -30.36
CA SER A 876 -12.27 -11.41 -31.78
C SER A 876 -10.85 -11.89 -32.10
N ARG A 877 -10.72 -12.62 -33.21
CA ARG A 877 -9.44 -13.24 -33.60
C ARG A 877 -9.29 -13.40 -35.11
N PHE A 878 -8.05 -13.41 -35.56
CA PHE A 878 -7.61 -13.70 -36.92
C PHE A 878 -6.75 -14.97 -36.90
N THR A 879 -7.02 -15.90 -37.81
CA THR A 879 -6.21 -17.12 -37.98
C THR A 879 -5.91 -17.35 -39.46
N PHE A 880 -4.67 -17.70 -39.76
CA PHE A 880 -4.22 -18.19 -41.05
C PHE A 880 -3.44 -19.48 -40.84
N ASP A 881 -3.90 -20.57 -41.42
CA ASP A 881 -3.26 -21.88 -41.32
C ASP A 881 -3.38 -22.65 -42.64
N GLY A 882 -2.92 -23.91 -42.66
CA GLY A 882 -3.00 -24.78 -43.83
C GLY A 882 -4.42 -25.08 -44.33
N THR A 883 -5.47 -24.63 -43.65
CA THR A 883 -6.87 -24.79 -44.07
C THR A 883 -7.47 -23.49 -44.63
N GLY A 884 -6.84 -22.34 -44.41
CA GLY A 884 -7.29 -21.04 -44.93
C GLY A 884 -7.18 -19.88 -43.94
N LEU A 885 -7.85 -18.78 -44.28
CA LEU A 885 -7.91 -17.54 -43.48
C LEU A 885 -9.29 -17.40 -42.85
N ARG A 886 -9.35 -17.14 -41.54
CA ARG A 886 -10.60 -16.88 -40.81
C ARG A 886 -10.49 -15.64 -39.94
N LEU A 887 -11.57 -14.85 -39.90
CA LEU A 887 -11.77 -13.72 -38.99
C LEU A 887 -13.02 -13.94 -38.16
N TYR A 888 -12.88 -13.89 -36.85
CA TYR A 888 -13.94 -14.10 -35.86
C TYR A 888 -14.29 -12.78 -35.17
N ASP A 889 -15.58 -12.58 -34.89
CA ASP A 889 -16.06 -11.44 -34.12
C ASP A 889 -15.94 -11.63 -32.60
N GLU A 890 -16.41 -10.63 -31.85
CA GLU A 890 -16.39 -10.57 -30.39
C GLU A 890 -17.24 -11.66 -29.70
N LYS A 891 -18.03 -12.44 -30.45
CA LYS A 891 -18.85 -13.56 -29.95
C LYS A 891 -18.27 -14.91 -30.39
N GLY A 892 -17.07 -14.93 -30.98
CA GLY A 892 -16.45 -16.12 -31.55
C GLY A 892 -17.11 -16.61 -32.84
N GLN A 893 -17.95 -15.80 -33.51
CA GLN A 893 -18.57 -16.18 -34.79
C GLN A 893 -17.67 -15.81 -35.96
N VAL A 894 -17.50 -16.73 -36.91
CA VAL A 894 -16.79 -16.47 -38.16
C VAL A 894 -17.55 -15.42 -38.98
N ARG A 895 -16.86 -14.32 -39.31
CA ARG A 895 -17.37 -13.25 -40.17
C ARG A 895 -16.77 -13.28 -41.57
N ILE A 896 -15.53 -13.76 -41.67
CA ILE A 896 -14.84 -13.95 -42.95
C ILE A 896 -14.17 -15.31 -42.89
N GLU A 897 -14.38 -16.13 -43.91
CA GLU A 897 -13.65 -17.37 -44.14
C GLU A 897 -13.23 -17.42 -45.61
N ILE A 898 -11.95 -17.63 -45.85
CA ILE A 898 -11.36 -17.90 -47.15
C ILE A 898 -10.70 -19.27 -47.00
N ALA A 899 -11.42 -20.31 -47.41
CA ALA A 899 -10.88 -21.67 -47.43
C ALA A 899 -9.90 -21.82 -48.59
N LEU A 900 -8.81 -22.56 -48.35
CA LEU A 900 -7.93 -23.03 -49.41
C LEU A 900 -8.46 -24.42 -49.81
N GLU A 901 -9.11 -24.53 -50.98
CA GLU A 901 -9.40 -25.83 -51.62
C GLU A 901 -8.14 -26.47 -52.21
#